data_AF-A0A9E2J5Y8-F1
#
_entry.id   AF-A0A9E2J5Y8-F1
#
_cell.length_a   1.000
_cell.length_b   1.000
_cell.length_c   1.000
_cell.angle_alpha   90.00
_cell.angle_beta   90.00
_cell.angle_gamma   90.00
#
_symmetry.space_group_name_H-M   'P 1'
#
loop_
_entity.id
_entity.type
_entity.pdbx_description
1 polymer ?
#
loop_
_entity_poly.entity_id
_entity_poly.type
_entity_poly.pdbx_seq_one_letter_code
_entity_poly.pdbx_strand_id
1 'polypeptide(L)'
;MSRYKELAKVYKQRMNMNVLPLKGKRPMIEWDRWQNDIQTEEDIEQMEWSNSTGLGGIQGINDLRCLDFDAVEDYEIVELILQDLELPEKYCWVVHSGSGEGFHIYLRCSSPMTHPVRQLPDTPLKSGVFEKIGGEKAVYKFKLKNDGYCKHIELRWMNCQTALPPSMHESGGIYNFYFDDPKEPPAYVDLDKVICCLKKYCIIEALTPTSAKGGHALQRERKTEKIYYDKARLESALDFLSENLPDGSYEEWYKIGFALVPLDSEGEKYFVDMSLKNPNYKDSEVELKKKFDSLVKDYDGRVTIGTIYHIAEMYGWKKPVIKFWKRENERLKISRIRFKKFLESEGFCKYKIETNHLFVRIENNIVEEIDGIDVKEFVMNYLERMATEEFEGTNRNEIIDTLIKSANQLFTQQFLEFLITRNIEFNKDSFDKGYFYFKNGFAEISRNSIEFYNYKKLNKHIWKKQIIGRNFIESGKRSVFEDFLFNVCWNEVKRYEALKSGIGYLLHTYKDPSTAKAVVFIDEKLSDGAFGRSGKGLVIKSILQVRNVVIEDGRNFNPSKNFAFQRVKADTNVLGFEDIRDKFPFERLFSIITDGITIERKNKDEIHISYNESPKVVISTNFSIAGVDDSTLDRQFIIEFSDYYNKSHRPVHDFGKPFFSGWNEDEWSDFDCFMIECLQFYLRRGLVYYEFVNIDKKKLIDETAIEFFEFSNGFVINKEYDKKELYDNFKKEYADLEKLTQAKFTRWLKVYGRINGFEVKEGKSDSIRTIKFVNHALQKNDSVDSLFPEPD
;
A
#
# COMPACT_ATOMS: atom_id res chain seq x y z
N MET A 1 -50.25 27.94 -22.09
CA MET A 1 -48.89 28.14 -21.53
C MET A 1 -48.60 26.99 -20.60
N SER A 2 -47.41 26.38 -20.68
CA SER A 2 -47.00 25.32 -19.75
C SER A 2 -46.91 25.90 -18.32
N ARG A 3 -47.54 25.25 -17.33
CA ARG A 3 -47.46 25.64 -15.91
C ARG A 3 -46.01 25.78 -15.44
N TYR A 4 -45.12 24.93 -15.94
CA TYR A 4 -43.70 24.94 -15.58
C TYR A 4 -42.94 26.15 -16.13
N LYS A 5 -43.39 26.71 -17.25
CA LYS A 5 -42.84 27.96 -17.80
C LYS A 5 -43.07 29.14 -16.85
N GLU A 6 -44.29 29.28 -16.34
CA GLU A 6 -44.61 30.35 -15.39
C GLU A 6 -43.88 30.16 -14.05
N LEU A 7 -43.75 28.91 -13.59
CA LEU A 7 -42.94 28.59 -12.42
C LEU A 7 -41.46 28.90 -12.63
N ALA A 8 -40.91 28.60 -13.81
CA ALA A 8 -39.53 28.91 -14.16
C ALA A 8 -39.25 30.42 -14.09
N LYS A 9 -40.19 31.26 -14.55
CA LYS A 9 -40.11 32.72 -14.37
C LYS A 9 -40.07 33.12 -12.90
N VAL A 10 -40.89 32.48 -12.04
CA VAL A 10 -40.89 32.76 -10.60
C VAL A 10 -39.55 32.39 -9.96
N TYR A 11 -39.00 31.21 -10.24
CA TYR A 11 -37.67 30.81 -9.75
C TYR A 11 -36.56 31.74 -10.24
N LYS A 12 -36.66 32.22 -11.50
CA LYS A 12 -35.71 33.18 -12.01
C LYS A 12 -35.83 34.55 -11.35
N GLN A 13 -37.02 35.12 -11.28
CA GLN A 13 -37.29 36.46 -10.74
C GLN A 13 -37.01 36.55 -9.25
N ARG A 14 -37.52 35.59 -8.47
CA ARG A 14 -37.48 35.64 -7.01
C ARG A 14 -36.23 34.98 -6.44
N MET A 15 -35.76 33.90 -7.08
CA MET A 15 -34.68 33.08 -6.55
C MET A 15 -33.37 33.22 -7.32
N ASN A 16 -33.34 33.98 -8.41
CA ASN A 16 -32.20 34.15 -9.34
C ASN A 16 -31.56 32.81 -9.75
N MET A 17 -32.39 31.84 -10.11
CA MET A 17 -31.92 30.51 -10.55
C MET A 17 -31.92 30.43 -12.07
N ASN A 18 -30.90 29.76 -12.62
CA ASN A 18 -30.98 29.26 -13.98
C ASN A 18 -31.78 27.95 -13.95
N VAL A 19 -32.76 27.85 -14.84
CA VAL A 19 -33.74 26.77 -14.88
C VAL A 19 -33.90 26.19 -16.28
N LEU A 20 -34.31 24.94 -16.38
CA LEU A 20 -34.54 24.26 -17.65
C LEU A 20 -35.78 23.36 -17.62
N PRO A 21 -36.47 23.16 -18.76
CA PRO A 21 -37.59 22.23 -18.85
C PRO A 21 -37.12 20.77 -18.69
N LEU A 22 -37.83 20.02 -17.85
CA LEU A 22 -37.59 18.59 -17.63
C LEU A 22 -38.74 17.72 -18.13
N LYS A 23 -38.41 16.51 -18.57
CA LYS A 23 -39.32 15.37 -18.71
C LYS A 23 -38.81 14.22 -17.83
N GLY A 24 -39.54 13.90 -16.76
CA GLY A 24 -38.99 13.14 -15.63
C GLY A 24 -37.80 13.89 -15.02
N LYS A 25 -36.64 13.22 -14.93
CA LYS A 25 -35.37 13.85 -14.51
C LYS A 25 -34.53 14.39 -15.66
N ARG A 26 -34.96 14.26 -16.92
CA ARG A 26 -34.13 14.53 -18.10
C ARG A 26 -34.37 15.93 -18.68
N PRO A 27 -33.32 16.73 -18.94
CA PRO A 27 -33.43 17.98 -19.70
C PRO A 27 -34.05 17.75 -21.07
N MET A 28 -34.95 18.65 -21.48
CA MET A 28 -35.60 18.58 -22.80
C MET A 28 -34.84 19.33 -23.89
N ILE A 29 -33.89 20.18 -23.51
CA ILE A 29 -33.12 21.04 -24.40
C ILE A 29 -31.63 20.85 -24.15
N GLU A 30 -30.78 21.18 -25.13
CA GLU A 30 -29.36 21.40 -24.84
C GLU A 30 -29.19 22.62 -23.93
N TRP A 31 -28.34 22.48 -22.92
CA TRP A 31 -28.26 23.44 -21.83
C TRP A 31 -26.83 23.75 -21.38
N ASP A 32 -25.81 23.28 -22.13
CA ASP A 32 -24.39 23.53 -21.83
C ASP A 32 -24.07 25.02 -21.71
N ARG A 33 -24.67 25.84 -22.57
CA ARG A 33 -24.57 27.30 -22.50
C ARG A 33 -25.00 27.86 -21.15
N TRP A 34 -26.08 27.33 -20.58
CA TRP A 34 -26.68 27.81 -19.33
C TRP A 34 -25.92 27.39 -18.07
N GLN A 35 -24.85 26.60 -18.22
CA GLN A 35 -23.88 26.34 -17.15
C GLN A 35 -23.02 27.58 -16.84
N ASN A 36 -22.83 28.48 -17.81
CA ASN A 36 -21.96 29.65 -17.69
C ASN A 36 -22.70 30.98 -17.90
N ASP A 37 -23.77 30.97 -18.69
CA ASP A 37 -24.54 32.18 -19.00
C ASP A 37 -25.74 32.33 -18.05
N ILE A 38 -25.86 33.47 -17.38
CA ILE A 38 -27.04 33.79 -16.56
C ILE A 38 -28.24 34.00 -17.49
N GLN A 39 -29.30 33.22 -17.30
CA GLN A 39 -30.52 33.34 -18.10
C GLN A 39 -31.22 34.67 -17.84
N THR A 40 -31.87 35.21 -18.87
CA THR A 40 -32.88 36.28 -18.77
C THR A 40 -34.29 35.69 -18.78
N GLU A 41 -35.31 36.49 -18.45
CA GLU A 41 -36.69 36.05 -18.59
C GLU A 41 -37.08 35.78 -20.06
N GLU A 42 -36.47 36.53 -20.99
CA GLU A 42 -36.69 36.34 -22.42
C GLU A 42 -36.11 34.99 -22.89
N ASP A 43 -34.96 34.58 -22.36
CA ASP A 43 -34.41 33.24 -22.61
C ASP A 43 -35.37 32.13 -22.16
N ILE A 44 -35.97 32.26 -20.97
CA ILE A 44 -36.97 31.31 -20.45
C ILE A 44 -38.24 31.33 -21.32
N GLU A 45 -38.63 32.50 -21.84
CA GLU A 45 -39.78 32.65 -22.73
C GLU A 45 -39.58 31.88 -24.05
N GLN A 46 -38.34 31.86 -24.56
CA GLN A 46 -37.98 31.21 -25.82
C GLN A 46 -37.72 29.69 -25.71
N MET A 47 -37.57 29.14 -24.49
CA MET A 47 -37.36 27.70 -24.29
C MET A 47 -38.58 26.83 -24.64
N GLU A 48 -38.32 25.59 -25.05
CA GLU A 48 -39.38 24.62 -25.35
C GLU A 48 -39.95 23.97 -24.07
N TRP A 49 -41.09 24.47 -23.62
CA TRP A 49 -41.81 23.96 -22.44
C TRP A 49 -42.95 22.99 -22.77
N SER A 50 -43.17 22.71 -24.05
CA SER A 50 -44.23 21.81 -24.52
C SER A 50 -43.97 20.40 -23.99
N ASN A 51 -44.93 19.79 -23.31
CA ASN A 51 -44.82 18.45 -22.68
C ASN A 51 -43.80 18.33 -21.52
N SER A 52 -43.31 19.45 -20.98
CA SER A 52 -42.48 19.42 -19.76
C SER A 52 -43.29 18.85 -18.60
N THR A 53 -42.71 17.93 -17.85
CA THR A 53 -43.28 17.38 -16.61
C THR A 53 -42.56 17.91 -15.36
N GLY A 54 -41.62 18.83 -15.51
CA GLY A 54 -40.88 19.44 -14.42
C GLY A 54 -39.98 20.58 -14.87
N LEU A 55 -39.23 21.12 -13.92
CA LEU A 55 -38.15 22.07 -14.14
C LEU A 55 -36.92 21.69 -13.31
N GLY A 56 -35.72 21.88 -13.88
CA GLY A 56 -34.45 21.60 -13.22
C GLY A 56 -33.72 22.89 -12.88
N GLY A 57 -33.12 22.98 -11.71
CA GLY A 57 -32.19 24.04 -11.35
C GLY A 57 -30.76 23.64 -11.72
N ILE A 58 -30.06 24.51 -12.46
CA ILE A 58 -28.67 24.27 -12.88
C ILE A 58 -27.73 24.62 -11.73
N GLN A 59 -26.91 23.65 -11.32
CA GLN A 59 -25.94 23.79 -10.23
C GLN A 59 -24.61 24.37 -10.76
N GLY A 60 -23.92 25.14 -9.94
CA GLY A 60 -22.70 25.86 -10.32
C GLY A 60 -22.96 27.35 -10.48
N ILE A 61 -23.81 27.70 -11.44
CA ILE A 61 -24.17 29.08 -11.76
C ILE A 61 -25.06 29.73 -10.69
N ASN A 62 -24.91 31.04 -10.48
CA ASN A 62 -25.55 31.80 -9.40
C ASN A 62 -25.24 31.24 -7.99
N ASP A 63 -24.06 30.63 -7.82
CA ASP A 63 -23.62 29.95 -6.59
C ASP A 63 -24.55 28.82 -6.12
N LEU A 64 -25.51 28.37 -6.93
CA LEU A 64 -26.48 27.36 -6.54
C LEU A 64 -25.81 25.98 -6.40
N ARG A 65 -26.05 25.31 -5.27
CA ARG A 65 -25.61 23.94 -4.97
C ARG A 65 -26.76 23.13 -4.38
N CYS A 66 -26.63 21.81 -4.45
CA CYS A 66 -27.59 20.90 -3.86
C CYS A 66 -26.87 19.72 -3.17
N LEU A 67 -27.24 19.44 -1.91
CA LEU A 67 -26.94 18.18 -1.25
C LEU A 67 -28.11 17.23 -1.50
N ASP A 68 -27.86 16.09 -2.13
CA ASP A 68 -28.85 15.11 -2.57
C ASP A 68 -28.67 13.79 -1.80
N PHE A 69 -29.66 13.44 -0.99
CA PHE A 69 -29.66 12.30 -0.08
C PHE A 69 -30.50 11.18 -0.70
N ASP A 70 -29.86 10.05 -1.04
CA ASP A 70 -30.52 8.92 -1.67
C ASP A 70 -30.93 7.88 -0.63
N ALA A 71 -32.19 7.41 -0.71
CA ALA A 71 -32.75 6.37 0.17
C ALA A 71 -32.50 6.67 1.66
N VAL A 72 -33.12 7.73 2.18
CA VAL A 72 -33.05 8.14 3.59
C VAL A 72 -33.89 7.20 4.43
N GLU A 73 -33.22 6.43 5.28
CA GLU A 73 -33.81 5.50 6.26
C GLU A 73 -34.14 6.23 7.57
N ASP A 74 -33.28 7.19 7.97
CA ASP A 74 -33.47 8.02 9.16
C ASP A 74 -33.27 9.50 8.83
N TYR A 75 -34.32 10.30 9.06
CA TYR A 75 -34.34 11.73 8.81
C TYR A 75 -33.37 12.53 9.70
N GLU A 76 -32.90 11.96 10.81
CA GLU A 76 -31.93 12.60 11.71
C GLU A 76 -30.68 13.10 10.95
N ILE A 77 -30.27 12.43 9.86
CA ILE A 77 -29.12 12.89 9.06
C ILE A 77 -29.36 14.26 8.40
N VAL A 78 -30.60 14.55 7.99
CA VAL A 78 -30.97 15.85 7.41
C VAL A 78 -30.92 16.92 8.49
N GLU A 79 -31.45 16.64 9.68
CA GLU A 79 -31.42 17.56 10.83
C GLU A 79 -30.00 17.88 11.27
N LEU A 80 -29.16 16.85 11.38
CA LEU A 80 -27.74 16.96 11.73
C LEU A 80 -26.97 17.82 10.71
N ILE A 81 -27.23 17.64 9.41
CA ILE A 81 -26.60 18.47 8.37
C ILE A 81 -27.13 19.91 8.42
N LEU A 82 -28.42 20.15 8.61
CA LEU A 82 -28.94 21.52 8.76
C LEU A 82 -28.29 22.24 9.95
N GLN A 83 -28.16 21.56 11.08
CA GLN A 83 -27.51 22.10 12.28
C GLN A 83 -26.04 22.46 12.02
N ASP A 84 -25.26 21.55 11.41
CA ASP A 84 -23.84 21.76 11.14
C ASP A 84 -23.58 22.84 10.06
N LEU A 85 -24.52 23.04 9.15
CA LEU A 85 -24.47 24.13 8.17
C LEU A 85 -25.01 25.46 8.72
N GLU A 86 -25.45 25.50 9.98
CA GLU A 86 -26.09 26.65 10.64
C GLU A 86 -27.34 27.16 9.88
N LEU A 87 -28.07 26.24 9.24
CA LEU A 87 -29.33 26.52 8.59
C LEU A 87 -30.49 26.39 9.61
N PRO A 88 -31.62 27.10 9.41
CA PRO A 88 -32.80 26.95 10.26
C PRO A 88 -33.25 25.48 10.34
N GLU A 89 -33.70 25.03 11.51
CA GLU A 89 -34.22 23.67 11.71
C GLU A 89 -35.37 23.33 10.72
N LYS A 90 -36.20 24.34 10.41
CA LYS A 90 -37.24 24.28 9.37
C LYS A 90 -36.82 25.05 8.12
N TYR A 91 -35.70 24.67 7.53
CA TYR A 91 -35.18 25.35 6.34
C TYR A 91 -36.04 25.08 5.10
N CYS A 92 -36.73 26.09 4.57
CA CYS A 92 -37.69 25.98 3.46
C CYS A 92 -37.13 25.39 2.15
N TRP A 93 -35.81 25.30 2.01
CA TRP A 93 -35.14 24.73 0.84
C TRP A 93 -34.74 23.26 1.01
N VAL A 94 -35.26 22.59 2.04
CA VAL A 94 -35.33 21.14 2.11
C VAL A 94 -36.47 20.66 1.23
N VAL A 95 -36.16 19.77 0.29
CA VAL A 95 -37.11 19.22 -0.67
C VAL A 95 -37.18 17.71 -0.48
N HIS A 96 -38.38 17.18 -0.29
CA HIS A 96 -38.61 15.75 -0.36
C HIS A 96 -38.62 15.32 -1.83
N SER A 97 -37.82 14.31 -2.15
CA SER A 97 -37.62 13.85 -3.52
C SER A 97 -38.90 13.22 -4.05
N GLY A 98 -39.12 13.32 -5.36
CA GLY A 98 -40.30 12.71 -5.98
C GLY A 98 -40.29 11.17 -6.00
N SER A 99 -39.21 10.51 -5.59
CA SER A 99 -39.24 9.04 -5.35
C SER A 99 -39.93 8.69 -4.03
N GLY A 100 -40.05 9.63 -3.09
CA GLY A 100 -40.61 9.41 -1.76
C GLY A 100 -39.61 8.94 -0.71
N GLU A 101 -38.36 8.68 -1.11
CA GLU A 101 -37.34 8.03 -0.28
C GLU A 101 -36.06 8.88 -0.14
N GLY A 102 -36.05 10.12 -0.61
CA GLY A 102 -34.83 10.94 -0.62
C GLY A 102 -35.11 12.39 -0.30
N PHE A 103 -34.06 13.14 -0.01
CA PHE A 103 -34.15 14.56 0.34
C PHE A 103 -33.10 15.37 -0.41
N HIS A 104 -33.42 16.61 -0.74
CA HIS A 104 -32.47 17.57 -1.26
C HIS A 104 -32.38 18.78 -0.32
N ILE A 105 -31.18 19.32 -0.11
CA ILE A 105 -30.97 20.60 0.56
C ILE A 105 -30.35 21.56 -0.45
N TYR A 106 -31.10 22.57 -0.89
CA TYR A 106 -30.57 23.62 -1.76
C TYR A 106 -29.92 24.73 -0.93
N LEU A 107 -28.73 25.16 -1.35
CA LEU A 107 -27.98 26.24 -0.71
C LEU A 107 -27.22 27.05 -1.76
N ARG A 108 -26.73 28.23 -1.36
CA ARG A 108 -25.75 28.98 -2.15
C ARG A 108 -24.36 28.84 -1.54
N CYS A 109 -23.38 28.47 -2.36
CA CYS A 109 -21.99 28.36 -1.92
C CYS A 109 -21.10 28.84 -3.05
N SER A 110 -20.35 29.91 -2.81
CA SER A 110 -19.45 30.49 -3.80
C SER A 110 -18.27 29.57 -4.08
N SER A 111 -17.91 29.45 -5.37
CA SER A 111 -16.63 28.85 -5.76
C SER A 111 -15.48 29.83 -5.51
N PRO A 112 -14.26 29.36 -5.18
CA PRO A 112 -13.07 30.21 -5.10
C PRO A 112 -12.78 31.00 -6.40
N MET A 113 -13.35 30.58 -7.53
CA MET A 113 -13.14 31.21 -8.84
C MET A 113 -14.14 32.31 -9.20
N THR A 114 -15.28 32.43 -8.51
CA THR A 114 -16.41 33.28 -8.94
C THR A 114 -16.54 34.63 -8.23
N HIS A 115 -15.76 34.90 -7.17
CA HIS A 115 -15.72 36.22 -6.54
C HIS A 115 -14.27 36.71 -6.38
N PRO A 116 -13.85 37.78 -7.08
CA PRO A 116 -12.61 38.47 -6.75
C PRO A 116 -12.83 39.21 -5.43
N VAL A 117 -12.67 38.52 -4.30
CA VAL A 117 -12.58 39.17 -3.00
C VAL A 117 -11.41 40.13 -3.07
N ARG A 118 -11.67 41.41 -2.79
CA ARG A 118 -10.68 42.48 -2.67
C ARG A 118 -9.42 41.93 -2.01
N GLN A 119 -8.32 41.94 -2.77
CA GLN A 119 -7.01 41.53 -2.31
C GLN A 119 -6.63 42.32 -1.05
N LEU A 120 -6.64 41.64 0.09
CA LEU A 120 -5.72 41.96 1.17
C LEU A 120 -4.37 41.34 0.79
N PRO A 121 -3.26 42.08 0.86
CA PRO A 121 -1.95 41.48 0.64
C PRO A 121 -1.72 40.42 1.72
N ASP A 122 -1.22 39.25 1.31
CA ASP A 122 -0.67 38.19 2.18
C ASP A 122 -1.60 37.07 2.70
N THR A 123 -2.72 36.76 2.04
CA THR A 123 -3.40 35.46 2.26
C THR A 123 -3.30 34.55 1.03
N PRO A 124 -2.64 33.38 1.11
CA PRO A 124 -2.63 32.42 0.01
C PRO A 124 -4.05 31.94 -0.30
N LEU A 125 -4.44 31.97 -1.57
CA LEU A 125 -5.68 31.37 -2.06
C LEU A 125 -5.73 29.90 -1.58
N LYS A 126 -6.78 29.52 -0.83
CA LYS A 126 -7.05 28.12 -0.45
C LYS A 126 -7.43 27.29 -1.68
N SER A 127 -6.48 26.99 -2.56
CA SER A 127 -6.66 26.10 -3.72
C SER A 127 -6.76 24.60 -3.34
N GLY A 128 -6.44 24.24 -2.10
CA GLY A 128 -6.33 22.85 -1.65
C GLY A 128 -7.60 22.22 -1.05
N VAL A 129 -8.78 22.82 -1.18
CA VAL A 129 -10.03 22.26 -0.60
C VAL A 129 -10.63 21.18 -1.50
N PHE A 130 -10.72 21.42 -2.81
CA PHE A 130 -11.23 20.44 -3.78
C PHE A 130 -10.25 19.30 -4.06
N GLU A 131 -8.93 19.56 -3.96
CA GLU A 131 -7.91 18.50 -4.03
C GLU A 131 -8.10 17.44 -2.92
N LYS A 132 -8.63 17.84 -1.75
CA LYS A 132 -8.91 16.93 -0.62
C LYS A 132 -10.19 16.10 -0.80
N ILE A 133 -11.05 16.43 -1.76
CA ILE A 133 -12.30 15.70 -2.06
C ILE A 133 -12.31 15.09 -3.48
N GLY A 134 -11.13 14.94 -4.10
CA GLY A 134 -10.98 14.23 -5.37
C GLY A 134 -10.89 15.09 -6.63
N GLY A 135 -10.53 16.37 -6.50
CA GLY A 135 -10.44 17.34 -7.60
C GLY A 135 -11.78 17.98 -7.94
N GLU A 136 -11.83 18.92 -8.88
CA GLU A 136 -13.08 19.57 -9.30
C GLU A 136 -13.94 18.59 -10.13
N LYS A 137 -15.17 18.32 -9.68
CA LYS A 137 -16.12 17.40 -10.32
C LYS A 137 -17.49 18.07 -10.42
N ALA A 138 -18.29 17.62 -11.38
CA ALA A 138 -19.68 18.06 -11.48
C ALA A 138 -20.52 17.65 -10.25
N VAL A 139 -20.32 16.41 -9.79
CA VAL A 139 -21.01 15.83 -8.63
C VAL A 139 -20.01 15.04 -7.80
N TYR A 140 -20.04 15.24 -6.48
CA TYR A 140 -19.29 14.44 -5.53
C TYR A 140 -20.23 13.48 -4.83
N LYS A 141 -19.94 12.19 -4.88
CA LYS A 141 -20.73 11.16 -4.22
C LYS A 141 -19.98 10.65 -2.99
N PHE A 142 -20.64 10.69 -1.84
CA PHE A 142 -20.06 10.33 -0.56
C PHE A 142 -20.86 9.20 0.11
N LYS A 143 -20.15 8.24 0.68
CA LYS A 143 -20.74 7.26 1.61
C LYS A 143 -20.71 7.81 3.02
N LEU A 144 -21.73 7.49 3.82
CA LEU A 144 -21.75 7.85 5.22
C LEU A 144 -20.79 6.97 6.02
N LYS A 145 -20.31 7.48 7.15
CA LYS A 145 -19.47 6.72 8.08
C LYS A 145 -20.26 5.71 8.89
N ASN A 146 -21.54 6.01 9.14
CA ASN A 146 -22.46 5.18 9.89
C ASN A 146 -23.56 4.69 8.95
N ASP A 147 -23.84 3.38 9.00
CA ASP A 147 -24.99 2.78 8.31
C ASP A 147 -26.30 3.16 9.00
N GLY A 148 -27.43 3.08 8.28
CA GLY A 148 -28.79 3.31 8.82
C GLY A 148 -29.36 4.72 8.68
N TYR A 149 -28.58 5.68 8.14
CA TYR A 149 -29.07 7.04 7.87
C TYR A 149 -29.65 7.19 6.47
N CYS A 150 -28.80 7.00 5.45
CA CYS A 150 -29.20 6.95 4.05
C CYS A 150 -28.16 6.17 3.24
N LYS A 151 -28.45 5.84 1.99
CA LYS A 151 -27.55 5.04 1.16
C LYS A 151 -26.27 5.79 0.77
N HIS A 152 -26.41 7.06 0.37
CA HIS A 152 -25.29 7.97 0.07
C HIS A 152 -25.77 9.43 0.00
N ILE A 153 -24.83 10.37 0.10
CA ILE A 153 -25.06 11.81 -0.09
C ILE A 153 -24.27 12.27 -1.33
N GLU A 154 -24.88 13.03 -2.22
CA GLU A 154 -24.24 13.66 -3.37
C GLU A 154 -24.20 15.18 -3.22
N LEU A 155 -23.02 15.79 -3.29
CA LEU A 155 -22.87 17.23 -3.47
C LEU A 155 -22.88 17.54 -4.96
N ARG A 156 -24.00 18.09 -5.45
CA ARG A 156 -24.15 18.61 -6.81
C ARG A 156 -23.47 19.97 -6.89
N TRP A 157 -22.31 20.01 -7.53
CA TRP A 157 -21.38 21.14 -7.46
C TRP A 157 -21.47 22.07 -8.68
N MET A 158 -21.28 21.54 -9.89
CA MET A 158 -21.30 22.31 -11.14
C MET A 158 -21.70 21.44 -12.31
N ASN A 159 -22.05 22.03 -13.45
CA ASN A 159 -22.32 21.33 -14.72
C ASN A 159 -23.30 20.14 -14.57
N CYS A 160 -24.22 20.24 -13.62
CA CYS A 160 -25.28 19.27 -13.37
C CYS A 160 -26.57 20.01 -13.02
N GLN A 161 -27.70 19.30 -13.05
CA GLN A 161 -29.01 19.86 -12.72
C GLN A 161 -29.73 18.98 -11.72
N THR A 162 -30.62 19.59 -10.94
CA THR A 162 -31.46 18.89 -9.96
C THR A 162 -32.90 19.37 -10.10
N ALA A 163 -33.85 18.43 -10.04
CA ALA A 163 -35.27 18.73 -10.18
C ALA A 163 -35.76 19.65 -9.04
N LEU A 164 -36.46 20.73 -9.39
CA LEU A 164 -37.06 21.69 -8.46
C LEU A 164 -38.54 21.37 -8.23
N PRO A 165 -39.10 21.64 -7.05
CA PRO A 165 -40.54 21.54 -6.82
C PRO A 165 -41.36 22.45 -7.75
N PRO A 166 -42.54 22.02 -8.24
CA PRO A 166 -43.17 20.71 -8.11
C PRO A 166 -42.94 19.83 -9.34
N SER A 167 -41.71 19.43 -9.64
CA SER A 167 -41.40 18.53 -10.76
C SER A 167 -41.95 17.12 -10.52
N MET A 168 -42.33 16.43 -11.59
CA MET A 168 -42.81 15.05 -11.53
C MET A 168 -41.67 14.05 -11.71
N HIS A 169 -41.59 13.08 -10.80
CA HIS A 169 -40.68 11.94 -10.87
C HIS A 169 -41.25 10.83 -11.76
N GLU A 170 -40.38 9.97 -12.27
CA GLU A 170 -40.77 8.86 -13.17
C GLU A 170 -41.66 7.82 -12.48
N SER A 171 -41.57 7.71 -11.15
CA SER A 171 -42.48 6.87 -10.32
C SER A 171 -43.89 7.46 -10.16
N GLY A 172 -44.15 8.66 -10.66
CA GLY A 172 -45.41 9.39 -10.49
C GLY A 172 -45.49 10.28 -9.25
N GLY A 173 -44.48 10.26 -8.37
CA GLY A 173 -44.38 11.19 -7.24
C GLY A 173 -43.93 12.59 -7.66
N ILE A 174 -44.05 13.57 -6.76
CA ILE A 174 -43.76 14.98 -7.01
C ILE A 174 -42.69 15.46 -6.01
N TYR A 175 -41.69 16.19 -6.51
CA TYR A 175 -40.72 16.88 -5.67
C TYR A 175 -41.43 18.01 -4.91
N ASN A 176 -41.43 18.01 -3.59
CA ASN A 176 -42.14 19.02 -2.79
C ASN A 176 -41.22 19.64 -1.73
N PHE A 177 -41.40 20.93 -1.44
CA PHE A 177 -40.78 21.52 -0.25
C PHE A 177 -41.27 20.76 0.99
N TYR A 178 -40.34 20.36 1.84
CA TYR A 178 -40.64 19.52 3.01
C TYR A 178 -41.29 20.32 4.14
N PHE A 179 -40.94 21.60 4.24
CA PHE A 179 -41.54 22.56 5.17
C PHE A 179 -42.46 23.53 4.41
N ASP A 180 -42.33 24.84 4.65
CA ASP A 180 -43.09 25.86 3.93
C ASP A 180 -42.44 26.23 2.59
N ASP A 181 -43.24 26.75 1.65
CA ASP A 181 -42.75 27.30 0.38
C ASP A 181 -41.73 28.43 0.63
N PRO A 182 -40.55 28.40 -0.02
CA PRO A 182 -39.54 29.43 0.18
C PRO A 182 -40.01 30.78 -0.37
N LYS A 183 -39.83 31.83 0.45
CA LYS A 183 -40.08 33.23 0.05
C LYS A 183 -38.82 33.93 -0.42
N GLU A 184 -37.67 33.44 0.02
CA GLU A 184 -36.34 33.97 -0.25
C GLU A 184 -35.47 32.91 -0.95
N PRO A 185 -34.40 33.32 -1.67
CA PRO A 185 -33.46 32.37 -2.27
C PRO A 185 -32.78 31.45 -1.25
N PRO A 186 -32.15 30.35 -1.69
CA PRO A 186 -31.37 29.50 -0.79
C PRO A 186 -30.29 30.30 -0.04
N ALA A 187 -30.13 29.99 1.24
CA ALA A 187 -29.18 30.67 2.11
C ALA A 187 -27.73 30.43 1.67
N TYR A 188 -26.87 31.43 1.89
CA TYR A 188 -25.44 31.29 1.65
C TYR A 188 -24.77 30.51 2.77
N VAL A 189 -23.97 29.51 2.41
CA VAL A 189 -23.15 28.71 3.33
C VAL A 189 -21.71 28.75 2.86
N ASP A 190 -20.79 28.97 3.80
CA ASP A 190 -19.36 29.00 3.53
C ASP A 190 -18.86 27.61 3.08
N LEU A 191 -18.00 27.58 2.05
CA LEU A 191 -17.47 26.34 1.49
C LEU A 191 -16.75 25.48 2.55
N ASP A 192 -15.97 26.10 3.43
CA ASP A 192 -15.27 25.36 4.48
C ASP A 192 -16.27 24.69 5.44
N LYS A 193 -17.42 25.32 5.71
CA LYS A 193 -18.49 24.72 6.53
C LYS A 193 -19.14 23.53 5.83
N VAL A 194 -19.46 23.66 4.54
CA VAL A 194 -20.00 22.54 3.73
C VAL A 194 -19.04 21.35 3.77
N ILE A 195 -17.75 21.60 3.58
CA ILE A 195 -16.73 20.54 3.56
C ILE A 195 -16.52 19.94 4.96
N CYS A 196 -16.49 20.74 6.02
CA CYS A 196 -16.38 20.26 7.39
C CYS A 196 -17.59 19.39 7.78
N CYS A 197 -18.81 19.81 7.42
CA CYS A 197 -20.03 19.03 7.62
C CYS A 197 -19.95 17.68 6.89
N LEU A 198 -19.62 17.69 5.59
CA LEU A 198 -19.46 16.45 4.82
C LEU A 198 -18.36 15.55 5.37
N LYS A 199 -17.24 16.09 5.87
CA LYS A 199 -16.17 15.31 6.53
C LYS A 199 -16.63 14.68 7.83
N LYS A 200 -17.57 15.28 8.54
CA LYS A 200 -18.06 14.76 9.81
C LYS A 200 -18.88 13.50 9.57
N TYR A 201 -19.82 13.54 8.64
CA TYR A 201 -20.78 12.46 8.39
C TYR A 201 -20.36 11.48 7.29
N CYS A 202 -19.52 11.91 6.36
CA CYS A 202 -19.16 11.13 5.17
C CYS A 202 -17.68 10.75 5.11
N ILE A 203 -17.40 9.66 4.40
CA ILE A 203 -16.07 9.17 4.10
C ILE A 203 -15.51 10.00 2.94
N ILE A 204 -14.41 10.72 3.18
CA ILE A 204 -13.71 11.51 2.15
C ILE A 204 -12.37 10.85 1.84
N GLU A 205 -12.23 10.33 0.62
CA GLU A 205 -10.99 9.75 0.10
C GLU A 205 -10.03 10.90 -0.31
N ALA A 206 -8.94 11.09 0.44
CA ALA A 206 -7.91 12.07 0.07
C ALA A 206 -6.99 11.51 -1.04
N LEU A 207 -6.79 12.27 -2.11
CA LEU A 207 -5.75 11.99 -3.10
C LEU A 207 -4.37 12.29 -2.51
N THR A 208 -3.45 11.34 -2.56
CA THR A 208 -2.01 11.59 -2.44
C THR A 208 -1.55 12.43 -3.64
N PRO A 209 -0.75 13.50 -3.44
CA PRO A 209 -0.35 14.40 -4.52
C PRO A 209 0.59 13.67 -5.50
N THR A 210 0.12 13.46 -6.72
CA THR A 210 1.00 13.16 -7.85
C THR A 210 1.75 14.43 -8.23
N SER A 211 3.06 14.27 -8.37
CA SER A 211 4.02 15.29 -8.76
C SER A 211 3.55 16.11 -9.96
N ALA A 212 3.55 17.44 -9.78
CA ALA A 212 3.38 18.41 -10.83
C ALA A 212 4.36 18.12 -11.98
N LYS A 213 3.83 17.70 -13.13
CA LYS A 213 4.55 17.83 -14.40
C LYS A 213 4.13 19.14 -15.02
N GLY A 214 5.08 20.08 -15.00
CA GLY A 214 4.99 21.36 -15.70
C GLY A 214 4.63 21.17 -17.17
N GLY A 215 3.85 22.11 -17.68
CA GLY A 215 3.37 22.13 -19.03
C GLY A 215 4.50 22.14 -20.04
N HIS A 216 4.51 21.14 -20.91
CA HIS A 216 4.85 21.33 -22.32
C HIS A 216 3.91 20.45 -23.15
N ALA A 217 3.17 21.10 -24.03
CA ALA A 217 2.35 20.47 -25.05
C ALA A 217 3.23 19.58 -25.93
N LEU A 218 3.13 18.27 -25.72
CA LEU A 218 3.54 17.25 -26.68
C LEU A 218 2.28 16.51 -27.07
N GLN A 219 1.85 16.68 -28.32
CA GLN A 219 0.89 15.79 -28.96
C GLN A 219 1.39 14.34 -28.75
N ARG A 220 0.75 13.60 -27.85
CA ARG A 220 0.96 12.17 -27.72
C ARG A 220 0.24 11.51 -28.88
N GLU A 221 0.99 11.18 -29.92
CA GLU A 221 0.59 10.10 -30.82
C GLU A 221 0.34 8.85 -29.97
N ARG A 222 -0.91 8.39 -29.92
CA ARG A 222 -1.29 7.11 -29.30
C ARG A 222 -0.60 5.99 -30.09
N LYS A 223 0.55 5.52 -29.63
CA LYS A 223 1.03 4.17 -29.98
C LYS A 223 0.10 3.17 -29.30
N THR A 224 -0.90 2.71 -30.03
CA THR A 224 -1.79 1.61 -29.64
C THR A 224 -0.95 0.35 -29.46
N GLU A 225 -0.63 0.01 -28.21
CA GLU A 225 -0.21 -1.35 -27.88
C GLU A 225 -1.37 -2.29 -28.24
N LYS A 226 -1.12 -3.30 -29.08
CA LYS A 226 -2.14 -4.30 -29.44
C LYS A 226 -2.57 -5.05 -28.19
N ILE A 227 -3.78 -4.77 -27.71
CA ILE A 227 -4.37 -5.49 -26.60
C ILE A 227 -4.81 -6.86 -27.09
N TYR A 228 -4.30 -7.89 -26.41
CA TYR A 228 -4.59 -9.27 -26.76
C TYR A 228 -5.74 -9.79 -25.89
N TYR A 229 -6.84 -10.12 -26.54
CA TYR A 229 -8.03 -10.70 -25.93
C TYR A 229 -8.54 -11.86 -26.79
N ASP A 230 -9.25 -12.81 -26.18
CA ASP A 230 -9.92 -13.84 -26.93
C ASP A 230 -11.21 -13.26 -27.52
N LYS A 231 -11.17 -12.97 -28.82
CA LYS A 231 -12.28 -12.41 -29.58
C LYS A 231 -13.57 -13.23 -29.42
N ALA A 232 -13.49 -14.56 -29.51
CA ALA A 232 -14.68 -15.41 -29.39
C ALA A 232 -15.25 -15.39 -27.96
N ARG A 233 -14.38 -15.30 -26.96
CA ARG A 233 -14.78 -15.18 -25.55
C ARG A 233 -15.43 -13.83 -25.26
N LEU A 234 -14.85 -12.74 -25.77
CA LEU A 234 -15.40 -11.39 -25.63
C LEU A 234 -16.75 -11.29 -26.34
N GLU A 235 -16.85 -11.78 -27.57
CA GLU A 235 -18.11 -11.82 -28.34
C GLU A 235 -19.18 -12.61 -27.59
N SER A 236 -18.86 -13.79 -27.05
CA SER A 236 -19.81 -14.57 -26.24
C SER A 236 -20.28 -13.84 -24.97
N ALA A 237 -19.37 -13.14 -24.28
CA ALA A 237 -19.73 -12.36 -23.10
C ALA A 237 -20.63 -11.17 -23.44
N LEU A 238 -20.29 -10.44 -24.51
CA LEU A 238 -21.05 -9.29 -24.98
C LEU A 238 -22.42 -9.69 -25.55
N ASP A 239 -22.50 -10.78 -26.32
CA ASP A 239 -23.78 -11.30 -26.82
C ASP A 239 -24.69 -11.69 -25.64
N PHE A 240 -24.15 -12.39 -24.63
CA PHE A 240 -24.92 -12.70 -23.42
C PHE A 240 -25.39 -11.43 -22.70
N LEU A 241 -24.49 -10.45 -22.50
CA LEU A 241 -24.83 -9.18 -21.86
C LEU A 241 -25.82 -8.35 -22.68
N SER A 242 -25.79 -8.46 -24.00
CA SER A 242 -26.74 -7.77 -24.87
C SER A 242 -28.18 -8.22 -24.61
N GLU A 243 -28.39 -9.47 -24.21
CA GLU A 243 -29.73 -10.02 -23.93
C GLU A 243 -30.08 -10.01 -22.44
N ASN A 244 -29.09 -10.07 -21.54
CA ASN A 244 -29.29 -10.33 -20.11
C ASN A 244 -28.94 -9.15 -19.20
N LEU A 245 -28.44 -8.03 -19.73
CA LEU A 245 -28.21 -6.83 -18.92
C LEU A 245 -29.54 -6.10 -18.66
N PRO A 246 -30.03 -6.04 -17.41
CA PRO A 246 -31.38 -5.59 -17.09
C PRO A 246 -31.53 -4.07 -17.18
N ASP A 247 -32.79 -3.60 -17.21
CA ASP A 247 -33.11 -2.19 -17.10
C ASP A 247 -32.59 -1.62 -15.76
N GLY A 248 -32.02 -0.41 -15.80
CA GLY A 248 -31.35 0.20 -14.64
C GLY A 248 -29.85 -0.13 -14.44
N SER A 249 -29.26 -1.02 -15.24
CA SER A 249 -27.81 -1.34 -15.19
C SER A 249 -26.91 -0.39 -15.99
N TYR A 250 -27.21 0.92 -15.94
CA TYR A 250 -26.50 1.93 -16.73
C TYR A 250 -25.01 2.05 -16.34
N GLU A 251 -24.69 1.87 -15.06
CA GLU A 251 -23.31 1.87 -14.55
C GLU A 251 -22.49 0.70 -15.12
N GLU A 252 -23.06 -0.50 -15.15
CA GLU A 252 -22.44 -1.69 -15.75
C GLU A 252 -22.29 -1.53 -17.26
N TRP A 253 -23.31 -0.99 -17.94
CA TRP A 253 -23.26 -0.66 -19.36
C TRP A 253 -22.14 0.34 -19.69
N TYR A 254 -21.99 1.38 -18.87
CA TYR A 254 -20.95 2.39 -19.01
C TYR A 254 -19.54 1.81 -18.76
N LYS A 255 -19.40 0.92 -17.75
CA LYS A 255 -18.16 0.16 -17.50
C LYS A 255 -17.80 -0.77 -18.65
N ILE A 256 -18.77 -1.43 -19.28
CA ILE A 256 -18.54 -2.25 -20.48
C ILE A 256 -18.01 -1.35 -21.61
N GLY A 257 -18.59 -0.17 -21.80
CA GLY A 257 -18.10 0.82 -22.76
C GLY A 257 -16.64 1.22 -22.53
N PHE A 258 -16.27 1.60 -21.29
CA PHE A 258 -14.87 1.90 -20.96
C PHE A 258 -13.92 0.72 -21.16
N ALA A 259 -14.36 -0.50 -20.86
CA ALA A 259 -13.55 -1.71 -21.05
C ALA A 259 -13.26 -2.00 -22.54
N LEU A 260 -14.08 -1.47 -23.45
CA LEU A 260 -13.96 -1.63 -24.90
C LEU A 260 -13.15 -0.51 -25.58
N VAL A 261 -13.02 0.67 -24.96
CA VAL A 261 -12.18 1.79 -25.46
C VAL A 261 -10.79 1.35 -25.95
N PRO A 262 -10.07 0.44 -25.26
CA PRO A 262 -8.72 0.07 -25.68
C PRO A 262 -8.67 -0.74 -26.99
N LEU A 263 -9.81 -1.16 -27.51
CA LEU A 263 -9.95 -1.89 -28.79
C LEU A 263 -10.22 -0.95 -29.98
N ASP A 264 -10.17 0.37 -29.76
CA ASP A 264 -10.38 1.42 -30.76
C ASP A 264 -11.69 1.20 -31.56
N SER A 265 -11.62 1.19 -32.89
CA SER A 265 -12.78 1.04 -33.78
C SER A 265 -13.48 -0.32 -33.64
N GLU A 266 -12.77 -1.36 -33.23
CA GLU A 266 -13.38 -2.67 -32.94
C GLU A 266 -14.19 -2.61 -31.64
N GLY A 267 -13.69 -1.86 -30.64
CA GLY A 267 -14.40 -1.57 -29.39
C GLY A 267 -15.67 -0.75 -29.58
N GLU A 268 -15.61 0.30 -30.43
CA GLU A 268 -16.78 1.10 -30.79
C GLU A 268 -17.88 0.21 -31.38
N LYS A 269 -17.50 -0.64 -32.34
CA LYS A 269 -18.41 -1.57 -32.98
C LYS A 269 -19.06 -2.51 -31.94
N TYR A 270 -18.27 -3.10 -31.06
CA TYR A 270 -18.79 -3.99 -30.01
C TYR A 270 -19.76 -3.27 -29.06
N PHE A 271 -19.45 -2.05 -28.68
CA PHE A 271 -20.30 -1.25 -27.79
C PHE A 271 -21.64 -0.90 -28.46
N VAL A 272 -21.60 -0.48 -29.72
CA VAL A 272 -22.78 -0.16 -30.52
C VAL A 272 -23.64 -1.40 -30.73
N ASP A 273 -23.05 -2.50 -31.20
CA ASP A 273 -23.76 -3.75 -31.50
C ASP A 273 -24.45 -4.32 -30.24
N MET A 274 -23.74 -4.34 -29.10
CA MET A 274 -24.30 -4.80 -27.83
C MET A 274 -25.46 -3.90 -27.36
N SER A 275 -25.30 -2.58 -27.50
CA SER A 275 -26.30 -1.62 -27.04
C SER A 275 -27.57 -1.64 -27.90
N LEU A 276 -27.44 -1.78 -29.22
CA LEU A 276 -28.59 -1.87 -30.13
C LEU A 276 -29.37 -3.18 -29.98
N LYS A 277 -28.69 -4.29 -29.66
CA LYS A 277 -29.33 -5.59 -29.39
C LYS A 277 -30.10 -5.59 -28.07
N ASN A 278 -29.70 -4.76 -27.10
CA ASN A 278 -30.30 -4.78 -25.78
C ASN A 278 -31.64 -4.02 -25.76
N PRO A 279 -32.76 -4.68 -25.40
CA PRO A 279 -34.10 -4.09 -25.46
C PRO A 279 -34.31 -2.90 -24.50
N ASN A 280 -33.43 -2.74 -23.52
CA ASN A 280 -33.50 -1.68 -22.50
C ASN A 280 -32.79 -0.38 -22.92
N TYR A 281 -31.95 -0.41 -23.97
CA TYR A 281 -31.24 0.77 -24.49
C TYR A 281 -31.81 1.16 -25.85
N LYS A 282 -32.35 2.39 -25.97
CA LYS A 282 -33.07 2.87 -27.17
C LYS A 282 -32.34 3.96 -27.94
N ASP A 283 -31.06 4.14 -27.66
CA ASP A 283 -30.23 5.13 -28.36
C ASP A 283 -30.04 4.71 -29.82
N SER A 284 -30.02 5.69 -30.72
CA SER A 284 -29.66 5.48 -32.12
C SER A 284 -28.18 5.17 -32.28
N GLU A 285 -27.80 4.54 -33.39
CA GLU A 285 -26.39 4.22 -33.70
C GLU A 285 -25.48 5.46 -33.62
N VAL A 286 -25.98 6.63 -34.06
CA VAL A 286 -25.24 7.90 -34.03
C VAL A 286 -25.01 8.39 -32.60
N GLU A 287 -26.00 8.23 -31.72
CA GLU A 287 -25.88 8.60 -30.31
C GLU A 287 -24.92 7.69 -29.56
N LEU A 288 -24.94 6.38 -29.85
CA LEU A 288 -24.04 5.41 -29.27
C LEU A 288 -22.57 5.66 -29.66
N LYS A 289 -22.31 6.02 -30.92
CA LYS A 289 -20.96 6.43 -31.37
C LYS A 289 -20.47 7.67 -30.63
N LYS A 290 -21.32 8.70 -30.50
CA LYS A 290 -20.98 9.91 -29.72
C LYS A 290 -20.71 9.61 -28.25
N LYS A 291 -21.47 8.68 -27.64
CA LYS A 291 -21.22 8.22 -26.26
C LYS A 291 -19.88 7.49 -26.16
N PHE A 292 -19.56 6.64 -27.13
CA PHE A 292 -18.26 5.98 -27.19
C PHE A 292 -17.10 6.98 -27.36
N ASP A 293 -17.24 8.00 -28.19
CA ASP A 293 -16.26 9.09 -28.31
C ASP A 293 -16.02 9.82 -26.99
N SER A 294 -17.07 10.01 -26.17
CA SER A 294 -16.92 10.57 -24.81
C SER A 294 -16.13 9.62 -23.91
N LEU A 295 -16.47 8.32 -23.92
CA LEU A 295 -15.75 7.29 -23.18
C LEU A 295 -14.26 7.27 -23.55
N VAL A 296 -13.91 7.46 -24.83
CA VAL A 296 -12.53 7.51 -25.32
C VAL A 296 -11.75 8.72 -24.75
N LYS A 297 -12.42 9.83 -24.46
CA LYS A 297 -11.82 11.02 -23.85
C LYS A 297 -11.60 10.83 -22.34
N ASP A 298 -12.55 10.18 -21.68
CA ASP A 298 -12.58 10.01 -20.22
C ASP A 298 -11.85 8.75 -19.75
N TYR A 299 -11.41 7.90 -20.67
CA TYR A 299 -10.73 6.64 -20.37
C TYR A 299 -9.38 6.86 -19.66
N ASP A 300 -9.29 6.39 -18.42
CA ASP A 300 -8.12 6.55 -17.53
C ASP A 300 -7.30 5.27 -17.34
N GLY A 301 -7.67 4.17 -18.00
CA GLY A 301 -6.98 2.88 -17.92
C GLY A 301 -7.42 1.95 -16.78
N ARG A 302 -8.34 2.37 -15.90
CA ARG A 302 -8.75 1.56 -14.73
C ARG A 302 -9.69 0.41 -15.07
N VAL A 303 -10.49 0.56 -16.12
CA VAL A 303 -11.50 -0.42 -16.54
C VAL A 303 -10.95 -1.23 -17.71
N THR A 304 -10.91 -2.55 -17.57
CA THR A 304 -10.27 -3.43 -18.56
C THR A 304 -11.28 -4.43 -19.13
N ILE A 305 -10.92 -5.15 -20.20
CA ILE A 305 -11.73 -6.24 -20.76
C ILE A 305 -12.11 -7.28 -19.69
N GLY A 306 -11.30 -7.45 -18.64
CA GLY A 306 -11.63 -8.31 -17.49
C GLY A 306 -12.93 -7.92 -16.77
N THR A 307 -13.26 -6.63 -16.74
CA THR A 307 -14.51 -6.10 -16.17
C THR A 307 -15.73 -6.62 -16.91
N ILE A 308 -15.66 -6.80 -18.24
CA ILE A 308 -16.76 -7.33 -19.06
C ILE A 308 -17.06 -8.77 -18.65
N TYR A 309 -16.04 -9.61 -18.48
CA TYR A 309 -16.23 -11.00 -18.04
C TYR A 309 -16.82 -11.07 -16.64
N HIS A 310 -16.36 -10.22 -15.72
CA HIS A 310 -16.90 -10.18 -14.37
C HIS A 310 -18.38 -9.80 -14.34
N ILE A 311 -18.76 -8.76 -15.10
CA ILE A 311 -20.17 -8.35 -15.23
C ILE A 311 -20.98 -9.47 -15.86
N ALA A 312 -20.48 -10.11 -16.93
CA ALA A 312 -21.16 -11.25 -17.56
C ALA A 312 -21.40 -12.40 -16.55
N GLU A 313 -20.38 -12.79 -15.79
CA GLU A 313 -20.47 -13.84 -14.76
C GLU A 313 -21.47 -13.48 -13.64
N MET A 314 -21.51 -12.21 -13.22
CA MET A 314 -22.51 -11.73 -12.23
C MET A 314 -23.95 -11.95 -12.69
N TYR A 315 -24.20 -11.83 -14.00
CA TYR A 315 -25.51 -12.07 -14.60
C TYR A 315 -25.72 -13.51 -15.09
N GLY A 316 -24.82 -14.44 -14.73
CA GLY A 316 -24.99 -15.86 -15.00
C GLY A 316 -24.34 -16.38 -16.28
N TRP A 317 -23.52 -15.57 -16.96
CA TRP A 317 -22.72 -16.05 -18.08
C TRP A 317 -21.73 -17.10 -17.60
N LYS A 318 -21.71 -18.24 -18.29
CA LYS A 318 -20.70 -19.27 -18.07
C LYS A 318 -19.57 -19.06 -19.07
N LYS A 319 -18.36 -18.92 -18.54
CA LYS A 319 -17.13 -18.76 -19.33
C LYS A 319 -17.02 -19.88 -20.39
N PRO A 320 -16.98 -19.53 -21.69
CA PRO A 320 -16.84 -20.47 -22.78
C PRO A 320 -15.56 -21.27 -22.62
N VAL A 321 -15.69 -22.59 -22.77
CA VAL A 321 -14.55 -23.49 -22.76
C VAL A 321 -13.66 -23.19 -23.96
N ILE A 322 -12.40 -22.82 -23.70
CA ILE A 322 -11.41 -22.71 -24.77
C ILE A 322 -10.96 -24.12 -25.16
N LYS A 323 -11.56 -24.65 -26.24
CA LYS A 323 -11.20 -25.95 -26.81
C LYS A 323 -9.84 -25.84 -27.52
N PHE A 324 -8.77 -26.23 -26.83
CA PHE A 324 -7.42 -26.26 -27.39
C PHE A 324 -7.08 -27.56 -28.15
N TRP A 325 -8.01 -28.50 -28.22
CA TRP A 325 -7.92 -29.71 -29.04
C TRP A 325 -8.77 -29.59 -30.31
N LYS A 326 -8.42 -30.39 -31.32
CA LYS A 326 -9.20 -30.57 -32.55
C LYS A 326 -9.04 -32.00 -33.06
N ARG A 327 -10.05 -32.52 -33.74
CA ARG A 327 -9.96 -33.80 -34.45
C ARG A 327 -9.59 -33.52 -35.91
N GLU A 328 -8.48 -34.10 -36.37
CA GLU A 328 -8.01 -34.05 -37.76
C GLU A 328 -7.83 -35.48 -38.27
N ASN A 329 -8.47 -35.84 -39.37
CA ASN A 329 -8.39 -37.19 -39.97
C ASN A 329 -8.59 -38.30 -38.92
N GLU A 330 -9.70 -38.22 -38.15
CA GLU A 330 -10.07 -39.13 -37.06
C GLU A 330 -9.12 -39.15 -35.83
N ARG A 331 -7.99 -38.45 -35.86
CA ARG A 331 -7.07 -38.36 -34.73
C ARG A 331 -7.24 -37.06 -33.95
N LEU A 332 -7.29 -37.16 -32.63
CA LEU A 332 -7.27 -36.00 -31.75
C LEU A 332 -5.86 -35.38 -31.73
N LYS A 333 -5.79 -34.05 -31.82
CA LYS A 333 -4.55 -33.28 -31.73
C LYS A 333 -4.74 -32.05 -30.86
N ILE A 334 -3.69 -31.67 -30.14
CA ILE A 334 -3.62 -30.40 -29.41
C ILE A 334 -3.11 -29.30 -30.34
N SER A 335 -3.89 -28.22 -30.47
CA SER A 335 -3.48 -27.02 -31.19
C SER A 335 -2.62 -26.15 -30.30
N ARG A 336 -1.32 -26.06 -30.59
CA ARG A 336 -0.35 -25.24 -29.84
C ARG A 336 -0.77 -23.78 -29.71
N ILE A 337 -1.35 -23.20 -30.76
CA ILE A 337 -1.82 -21.81 -30.78
C ILE A 337 -3.02 -21.64 -29.84
N ARG A 338 -3.98 -22.57 -29.85
CA ARG A 338 -5.13 -22.50 -28.95
C ARG A 338 -4.74 -22.81 -27.52
N PHE A 339 -3.77 -23.70 -27.30
CA PHE A 339 -3.23 -23.99 -25.98
C PHE A 339 -2.52 -22.77 -25.38
N LYS A 340 -1.70 -22.07 -26.18
CA LYS A 340 -1.12 -20.77 -25.80
C LYS A 340 -2.21 -19.76 -25.41
N LYS A 341 -3.24 -19.58 -26.26
CA LYS A 341 -4.37 -18.68 -26.00
C LYS A 341 -5.11 -19.03 -24.70
N PHE A 342 -5.34 -20.32 -24.47
CA PHE A 342 -5.94 -20.83 -23.25
C PHE A 342 -5.11 -20.39 -22.03
N LEU A 343 -3.81 -20.70 -21.99
CA LEU A 343 -2.95 -20.29 -20.88
C LEU A 343 -2.97 -18.77 -20.66
N GLU A 344 -2.84 -17.97 -21.72
CA GLU A 344 -2.88 -16.50 -21.60
C GLU A 344 -4.21 -15.98 -21.05
N SER A 345 -5.33 -16.62 -21.42
CA SER A 345 -6.66 -16.26 -20.94
C SER A 345 -6.92 -16.62 -19.47
N GLU A 346 -6.12 -17.53 -18.92
CA GLU A 346 -6.11 -17.96 -17.52
C GLU A 346 -5.04 -17.23 -16.68
N GLY A 347 -4.43 -16.19 -17.26
CA GLY A 347 -3.50 -15.29 -16.58
C GLY A 347 -2.03 -15.67 -16.70
N PHE A 348 -1.68 -16.76 -17.39
CA PHE A 348 -0.29 -17.16 -17.59
C PHE A 348 0.42 -16.20 -18.56
N CYS A 349 1.54 -15.65 -18.13
CA CYS A 349 2.33 -14.71 -18.91
C CYS A 349 3.80 -14.73 -18.49
N LYS A 350 4.64 -13.96 -19.20
CA LYS A 350 6.01 -13.66 -18.79
C LYS A 350 6.05 -12.32 -18.06
N TYR A 351 6.80 -12.28 -16.97
CA TYR A 351 7.19 -11.06 -16.27
C TYR A 351 8.69 -10.83 -16.48
N LYS A 352 9.06 -9.62 -16.93
CA LYS A 352 10.46 -9.27 -17.18
C LYS A 352 11.08 -8.68 -15.91
N ILE A 353 12.18 -9.28 -15.45
CA ILE A 353 13.01 -8.76 -14.35
C ILE A 353 14.38 -8.45 -14.93
N GLU A 354 14.70 -7.16 -15.07
CA GLU A 354 15.96 -6.68 -15.66
C GLU A 354 16.31 -7.38 -16.99
N THR A 355 17.24 -8.34 -16.95
CA THR A 355 17.73 -9.11 -18.10
C THR A 355 17.04 -10.48 -18.28
N ASN A 356 16.28 -10.94 -17.30
CA ASN A 356 15.65 -12.26 -17.27
C ASN A 356 14.11 -12.19 -17.33
N HIS A 357 13.48 -13.35 -17.54
CA HIS A 357 12.03 -13.49 -17.51
C HIS A 357 11.62 -14.58 -16.51
N LEU A 358 10.63 -14.27 -15.68
CA LEU A 358 9.89 -15.25 -14.90
C LEU A 358 8.62 -15.62 -15.64
N PHE A 359 8.17 -16.87 -15.50
CA PHE A 359 6.81 -17.24 -15.87
C PHE A 359 5.92 -17.05 -14.66
N VAL A 360 4.80 -16.37 -14.85
CA VAL A 360 3.87 -16.06 -13.77
C VAL A 360 2.44 -16.28 -14.20
N ARG A 361 1.56 -16.53 -13.23
CA ARG A 361 0.12 -16.49 -13.41
C ARG A 361 -0.43 -15.32 -12.59
N ILE A 362 -1.28 -14.51 -13.23
CA ILE A 362 -1.93 -13.36 -12.59
C ILE A 362 -3.42 -13.65 -12.45
N GLU A 363 -3.93 -13.59 -11.21
CA GLU A 363 -5.34 -13.74 -10.88
C GLU A 363 -5.72 -12.71 -9.81
N ASN A 364 -6.68 -11.82 -10.09
CA ASN A 364 -7.14 -10.78 -9.16
C ASN A 364 -6.01 -9.94 -8.52
N ASN A 365 -5.07 -9.44 -9.35
CA ASN A 365 -3.87 -8.71 -8.93
C ASN A 365 -2.90 -9.52 -8.04
N ILE A 366 -3.11 -10.82 -7.87
CA ILE A 366 -2.19 -11.73 -7.19
C ILE A 366 -1.34 -12.43 -8.24
N VAL A 367 -0.02 -12.36 -8.08
CA VAL A 367 0.98 -12.92 -8.99
C VAL A 367 1.63 -14.13 -8.34
N GLU A 368 1.64 -15.23 -9.07
CA GLU A 368 2.28 -16.48 -8.66
C GLU A 368 3.36 -16.84 -9.68
N GLU A 369 4.60 -17.05 -9.22
CA GLU A 369 5.67 -17.64 -10.04
C GLU A 369 5.30 -19.10 -10.33
N ILE A 370 5.37 -19.50 -11.59
CA ILE A 370 4.98 -20.83 -12.06
C ILE A 370 6.07 -21.48 -12.91
N ASP A 371 6.07 -22.80 -12.95
CA ASP A 371 6.88 -23.60 -13.86
C ASP A 371 6.03 -24.56 -14.72
N GLY A 372 6.70 -25.42 -15.50
CA GLY A 372 6.01 -26.36 -16.38
C GLY A 372 5.20 -27.43 -15.64
N ILE A 373 5.49 -27.72 -14.38
CA ILE A 373 4.71 -28.64 -13.53
C ILE A 373 3.41 -27.95 -13.10
N ASP A 374 3.50 -26.70 -12.65
CA ASP A 374 2.33 -25.92 -12.23
C ASP A 374 1.32 -25.75 -13.39
N VAL A 375 1.82 -25.51 -14.62
CA VAL A 375 0.98 -25.41 -15.82
C VAL A 375 0.28 -26.75 -16.12
N LYS A 376 0.97 -27.89 -15.94
CA LYS A 376 0.36 -29.23 -16.13
C LYS A 376 -0.76 -29.45 -15.13
N GLU A 377 -0.50 -29.21 -13.86
CA GLU A 377 -1.49 -29.40 -12.79
C GLU A 377 -2.72 -28.53 -13.04
N PHE A 378 -2.53 -27.27 -13.42
CA PHE A 378 -3.63 -26.38 -13.77
C PHE A 378 -4.47 -26.89 -14.94
N VAL A 379 -3.83 -27.33 -16.04
CA VAL A 379 -4.53 -27.86 -17.23
C VAL A 379 -5.31 -29.12 -16.90
N MET A 380 -4.75 -30.02 -16.09
CA MET A 380 -5.43 -31.24 -15.65
C MET A 380 -6.66 -30.92 -14.81
N ASN A 381 -6.52 -30.05 -13.82
CA ASN A 381 -7.63 -29.58 -12.98
C ASN A 381 -8.72 -28.89 -13.82
N TYR A 382 -8.35 -28.12 -14.83
CA TYR A 382 -9.30 -27.48 -15.75
C TYR A 382 -10.12 -28.51 -16.54
N LEU A 383 -9.49 -29.56 -17.08
CA LEU A 383 -10.19 -30.63 -17.81
C LEU A 383 -11.07 -31.50 -16.91
N GLU A 384 -10.68 -31.71 -15.65
CA GLU A 384 -11.46 -32.48 -14.67
C GLU A 384 -12.75 -31.77 -14.25
N ARG A 385 -12.71 -30.44 -14.14
CA ARG A 385 -13.87 -29.61 -13.78
C ARG A 385 -14.83 -29.34 -14.93
N MET A 386 -14.43 -29.66 -16.16
CA MET A 386 -15.22 -29.42 -17.36
C MET A 386 -16.39 -30.41 -17.48
N ALA A 387 -17.58 -29.89 -17.80
CA ALA A 387 -18.80 -30.68 -18.01
C ALA A 387 -18.68 -31.62 -19.22
N THR A 388 -19.33 -32.78 -19.16
CA THR A 388 -19.22 -33.82 -20.19
C THR A 388 -19.68 -33.36 -21.58
N GLU A 389 -20.63 -32.43 -21.62
CA GLU A 389 -21.22 -31.84 -22.83
C GLU A 389 -20.21 -31.03 -23.66
N GLU A 390 -19.16 -30.49 -23.02
CA GLU A 390 -18.15 -29.65 -23.67
C GLU A 390 -17.16 -30.45 -24.55
N PHE A 391 -17.13 -31.79 -24.39
CA PHE A 391 -16.19 -32.66 -25.10
C PHE A 391 -16.67 -33.10 -26.50
N GLU A 392 -17.77 -32.55 -27.03
CA GLU A 392 -18.37 -32.85 -28.35
C GLU A 392 -17.44 -33.61 -29.34
N GLY A 393 -17.73 -34.91 -29.55
CA GLY A 393 -16.99 -35.76 -30.50
C GLY A 393 -15.67 -36.36 -29.98
N THR A 394 -15.34 -36.19 -28.70
CA THR A 394 -14.25 -36.87 -27.98
C THR A 394 -14.64 -37.09 -26.51
N ASN A 395 -13.72 -37.60 -25.69
CA ASN A 395 -13.89 -37.73 -24.25
C ASN A 395 -12.65 -37.21 -23.52
N ARG A 396 -12.81 -36.93 -22.22
CA ARG A 396 -11.76 -36.42 -21.35
C ARG A 396 -10.47 -37.25 -21.41
N ASN A 397 -10.58 -38.58 -21.38
CA ASN A 397 -9.43 -39.49 -21.36
C ASN A 397 -8.63 -39.42 -22.67
N GLU A 398 -9.29 -39.32 -23.82
CA GLU A 398 -8.63 -39.12 -25.11
C GLU A 398 -7.82 -37.81 -25.16
N ILE A 399 -8.38 -36.72 -24.62
CA ILE A 399 -7.70 -35.42 -24.54
C ILE A 399 -6.48 -35.51 -23.64
N ILE A 400 -6.63 -36.11 -22.45
CA ILE A 400 -5.54 -36.30 -21.49
C ILE A 400 -4.42 -37.15 -22.10
N ASP A 401 -4.74 -38.28 -22.72
CA ASP A 401 -3.74 -39.13 -23.38
C ASP A 401 -2.98 -38.39 -24.49
N THR A 402 -3.70 -37.57 -25.28
CA THR A 402 -3.09 -36.74 -26.33
C THR A 402 -2.19 -35.64 -25.74
N LEU A 403 -2.58 -35.03 -24.61
CA LEU A 403 -1.77 -34.06 -23.87
C LEU A 403 -0.50 -34.70 -23.32
N ILE A 404 -0.60 -35.90 -22.73
CA ILE A 404 0.56 -36.66 -22.21
C ILE A 404 1.55 -36.92 -23.33
N LYS A 405 1.07 -37.39 -24.49
CA LYS A 405 1.91 -37.61 -25.69
C LYS A 405 2.59 -36.34 -26.19
N SER A 406 1.98 -35.18 -25.97
CA SER A 406 2.48 -33.87 -26.41
C SER A 406 3.21 -33.10 -25.31
N ALA A 407 3.40 -33.68 -24.12
CA ALA A 407 3.78 -32.93 -22.93
C ALA A 407 5.18 -32.31 -23.02
N ASN A 408 6.11 -33.01 -23.68
CA ASN A 408 7.47 -32.56 -23.95
C ASN A 408 7.56 -31.40 -24.95
N GLN A 409 6.44 -30.98 -25.54
CA GLN A 409 6.36 -29.83 -26.46
C GLN A 409 5.56 -28.67 -25.88
N LEU A 410 4.61 -28.94 -24.97
CA LEU A 410 3.64 -27.96 -24.49
C LEU A 410 3.97 -27.38 -23.11
N PHE A 411 4.66 -28.15 -22.27
CA PHE A 411 4.94 -27.76 -20.87
C PHE A 411 6.43 -27.54 -20.63
N THR A 412 7.17 -27.15 -21.67
CA THR A 412 8.59 -26.85 -21.59
C THR A 412 8.81 -25.35 -21.46
N GLN A 413 9.96 -24.97 -20.91
CA GLN A 413 10.37 -23.57 -20.83
C GLN A 413 10.36 -22.90 -22.21
N GLN A 414 10.83 -23.60 -23.26
CA GLN A 414 10.82 -23.11 -24.63
C GLN A 414 9.41 -22.82 -25.15
N PHE A 415 8.40 -23.57 -24.72
CA PHE A 415 7.01 -23.27 -25.08
C PHE A 415 6.50 -22.03 -24.32
N LEU A 416 6.77 -21.95 -23.02
CA LEU A 416 6.33 -20.84 -22.17
C LEU A 416 6.98 -19.51 -22.58
N GLU A 417 8.15 -19.55 -23.22
CA GLU A 417 8.80 -18.39 -23.82
C GLU A 417 7.95 -17.70 -24.90
N PHE A 418 6.98 -18.40 -25.51
CA PHE A 418 6.07 -17.80 -26.47
C PHE A 418 4.88 -17.05 -25.85
N LEU A 419 4.66 -17.15 -24.52
CA LEU A 419 3.60 -16.41 -23.84
C LEU A 419 3.81 -14.89 -23.95
N ILE A 420 2.75 -14.11 -23.80
CA ILE A 420 2.83 -12.65 -23.76
C ILE A 420 3.68 -12.17 -22.57
N THR A 421 4.54 -11.17 -22.79
CA THR A 421 5.21 -10.45 -21.69
C THR A 421 4.30 -9.33 -21.19
N ARG A 422 4.05 -9.27 -19.89
CA ARG A 422 3.32 -8.17 -19.24
C ARG A 422 4.27 -7.35 -18.38
N ASN A 423 4.05 -6.04 -18.38
CA ASN A 423 4.65 -5.15 -17.39
C ASN A 423 3.79 -5.20 -16.12
N ILE A 424 4.38 -5.60 -15.00
CA ILE A 424 3.67 -5.80 -13.74
C ILE A 424 4.19 -4.78 -12.74
N GLU A 425 3.31 -3.89 -12.29
CA GLU A 425 3.60 -2.97 -11.20
C GLU A 425 3.14 -3.59 -9.87
N PHE A 426 4.09 -3.79 -8.95
CA PHE A 426 3.83 -4.35 -7.63
C PHE A 426 3.48 -3.28 -6.59
N ASN A 427 2.57 -3.60 -5.68
CA ASN A 427 2.35 -2.83 -4.46
C ASN A 427 3.54 -3.04 -3.52
N LYS A 428 4.17 -1.94 -3.13
CA LYS A 428 5.36 -1.94 -2.29
C LYS A 428 5.16 -0.92 -1.18
N ASP A 429 5.81 -1.16 -0.05
CA ASP A 429 5.91 -0.17 1.00
C ASP A 429 6.58 1.10 0.44
N SER A 430 6.09 2.26 0.87
CA SER A 430 6.69 3.56 0.58
C SER A 430 7.43 4.07 1.81
N PHE A 431 8.06 5.24 1.71
CA PHE A 431 8.68 5.90 2.85
C PHE A 431 7.72 6.12 4.04
N ASP A 432 6.44 6.35 3.76
CA ASP A 432 5.41 6.72 4.74
C ASP A 432 4.36 5.64 5.02
N LYS A 433 4.32 4.56 4.20
CA LYS A 433 3.34 3.49 4.32
C LYS A 433 3.98 2.10 4.31
N GLY A 434 3.38 1.17 5.05
CA GLY A 434 3.68 -0.26 4.99
C GLY A 434 2.42 -1.10 4.80
N TYR A 435 2.56 -2.29 4.24
CA TYR A 435 1.44 -3.18 3.93
C TYR A 435 1.59 -4.58 4.52
N PHE A 436 0.51 -5.18 4.99
CA PHE A 436 0.42 -6.62 5.27
C PHE A 436 -0.75 -7.22 4.51
N TYR A 437 -0.55 -8.41 3.94
CA TYR A 437 -1.58 -9.09 3.14
C TYR A 437 -2.02 -10.34 3.89
N PHE A 438 -3.30 -10.46 4.20
CA PHE A 438 -3.93 -11.58 4.88
C PHE A 438 -4.91 -12.29 3.95
N LYS A 439 -5.45 -13.45 4.32
CA LYS A 439 -6.40 -14.17 3.45
C LYS A 439 -7.67 -13.38 3.13
N ASN A 440 -8.17 -12.59 4.07
CA ASN A 440 -9.42 -11.84 3.97
C ASN A 440 -9.27 -10.38 3.48
N GLY A 441 -8.04 -9.90 3.27
CA GLY A 441 -7.78 -8.52 2.87
C GLY A 441 -6.34 -8.09 3.15
N PHE A 442 -6.09 -6.79 3.17
CA PHE A 442 -4.76 -6.24 3.43
C PHE A 442 -4.86 -5.05 4.39
N ALA A 443 -3.87 -4.92 5.26
CA ALA A 443 -3.68 -3.76 6.11
C ALA A 443 -2.76 -2.75 5.43
N GLU A 444 -3.18 -1.49 5.38
CA GLU A 444 -2.35 -0.33 5.06
C GLU A 444 -2.02 0.42 6.35
N ILE A 445 -0.74 0.62 6.61
CA ILE A 445 -0.23 1.23 7.83
C ILE A 445 0.49 2.50 7.46
N SER A 446 0.09 3.62 8.05
CA SER A 446 0.82 4.88 8.01
C SER A 446 1.29 5.27 9.40
N ARG A 447 2.00 6.40 9.50
CA ARG A 447 2.30 7.03 10.81
C ARG A 447 1.06 7.29 11.65
N ASN A 448 -0.09 7.56 11.04
CA ASN A 448 -1.26 8.06 11.75
C ASN A 448 -2.46 7.11 11.72
N SER A 449 -2.45 6.10 10.85
CA SER A 449 -3.58 5.19 10.64
C SER A 449 -3.13 3.75 10.43
N ILE A 450 -4.01 2.82 10.79
CA ILE A 450 -3.97 1.41 10.39
C ILE A 450 -5.36 1.14 9.80
N GLU A 451 -5.42 0.79 8.52
CA GLU A 451 -6.69 0.60 7.82
C GLU A 451 -6.69 -0.78 7.15
N PHE A 452 -7.77 -1.53 7.30
CA PHE A 452 -7.92 -2.85 6.69
C PHE A 452 -8.87 -2.79 5.50
N TYR A 453 -8.45 -3.34 4.37
CA TYR A 453 -9.15 -3.26 3.09
C TYR A 453 -9.34 -4.63 2.46
N ASN A 454 -10.45 -4.80 1.75
CA ASN A 454 -10.64 -5.95 0.87
C ASN A 454 -9.75 -5.84 -0.38
N TYR A 455 -9.29 -6.97 -0.92
CA TYR A 455 -8.49 -7.02 -2.16
C TYR A 455 -9.12 -6.32 -3.37
N LYS A 456 -10.43 -6.11 -3.41
CA LYS A 456 -11.08 -5.27 -4.45
C LYS A 456 -10.54 -3.85 -4.53
N LYS A 457 -9.99 -3.30 -3.44
CA LYS A 457 -9.34 -1.98 -3.40
C LYS A 457 -7.88 -1.99 -3.86
N LEU A 458 -7.27 -3.18 -3.99
CA LEU A 458 -5.88 -3.31 -4.42
C LEU A 458 -5.78 -3.08 -5.93
N ASN A 459 -5.15 -1.98 -6.34
CA ASN A 459 -4.99 -1.57 -7.74
C ASN A 459 -3.63 -1.97 -8.36
N LYS A 460 -2.72 -2.52 -7.53
CA LYS A 460 -1.39 -2.98 -7.92
C LYS A 460 -1.22 -4.46 -7.60
N HIS A 461 -0.20 -5.07 -8.17
CA HIS A 461 0.01 -6.50 -8.03
C HIS A 461 0.72 -6.85 -6.72
N ILE A 462 0.45 -8.02 -6.16
CA ILE A 462 1.21 -8.57 -5.03
C ILE A 462 1.65 -9.99 -5.34
N TRP A 463 2.74 -10.43 -4.72
CA TRP A 463 3.12 -11.83 -4.80
C TRP A 463 2.20 -12.66 -3.91
N LYS A 464 1.70 -13.79 -4.42
CA LYS A 464 0.87 -14.74 -3.64
C LYS A 464 1.53 -15.17 -2.33
N LYS A 465 2.86 -15.31 -2.34
CA LYS A 465 3.65 -15.69 -1.16
C LYS A 465 3.71 -14.61 -0.08
N GLN A 466 3.39 -13.35 -0.39
CA GLN A 466 3.28 -12.28 0.61
C GLN A 466 1.97 -12.38 1.42
N ILE A 467 1.00 -13.21 0.99
CA ILE A 467 -0.26 -13.41 1.70
C ILE A 467 -0.02 -14.33 2.90
N ILE A 468 -0.20 -13.77 4.09
CA ILE A 468 -0.13 -14.46 5.36
C ILE A 468 -1.27 -15.49 5.42
N GLY A 469 -0.94 -16.72 5.81
CA GLY A 469 -1.82 -17.90 5.75
C GLY A 469 -3.04 -17.91 6.69
N ARG A 470 -3.44 -16.78 7.25
CA ARG A 470 -4.57 -16.61 8.19
C ARG A 470 -5.37 -15.34 7.89
N ASN A 471 -6.56 -15.24 8.46
CA ASN A 471 -7.38 -14.02 8.38
C ASN A 471 -6.86 -13.00 9.39
N PHE A 472 -6.93 -11.72 9.05
CA PHE A 472 -6.76 -10.65 10.01
C PHE A 472 -8.04 -10.47 10.82
N ILE A 473 -7.90 -10.43 12.14
CA ILE A 473 -8.95 -10.15 13.11
C ILE A 473 -8.38 -9.09 14.04
N GLU A 474 -9.07 -7.97 14.16
CA GLU A 474 -8.64 -6.88 15.03
C GLU A 474 -8.79 -7.30 16.49
N SER A 475 -7.74 -7.03 17.28
CA SER A 475 -7.74 -7.24 18.73
C SER A 475 -7.10 -6.05 19.44
N GLY A 476 -7.70 -5.64 20.54
CA GLY A 476 -7.16 -4.62 21.45
C GLY A 476 -6.38 -5.20 22.64
N LYS A 477 -6.13 -6.51 22.66
CA LYS A 477 -5.41 -7.17 23.77
C LYS A 477 -3.91 -7.16 23.53
N ARG A 478 -3.17 -7.16 24.64
CA ARG A 478 -1.71 -7.26 24.64
C ARG A 478 -1.30 -8.69 24.25
N SER A 479 -0.38 -8.81 23.30
CA SER A 479 0.12 -10.12 22.83
C SER A 479 1.04 -10.77 23.86
N VAL A 480 0.91 -12.08 24.07
CA VAL A 480 1.90 -12.87 24.84
C VAL A 480 3.31 -12.79 24.25
N PHE A 481 3.41 -12.50 22.94
CA PHE A 481 4.71 -12.24 22.31
C PHE A 481 5.30 -10.89 22.73
N GLU A 482 4.46 -9.86 22.93
CA GLU A 482 4.91 -8.57 23.47
C GLU A 482 5.48 -8.73 24.89
N ASP A 483 4.82 -9.52 25.75
CA ASP A 483 5.32 -9.83 27.09
C ASP A 483 6.66 -10.56 27.04
N PHE A 484 6.81 -11.51 26.11
CA PHE A 484 8.09 -12.17 25.86
C PHE A 484 9.17 -11.17 25.43
N LEU A 485 8.86 -10.20 24.56
CA LEU A 485 9.82 -9.16 24.16
C LEU A 485 10.23 -8.26 25.34
N PHE A 486 9.29 -7.95 26.24
CA PHE A 486 9.59 -7.17 27.44
C PHE A 486 10.51 -7.94 28.40
N ASN A 487 10.26 -9.24 28.57
CA ASN A 487 11.09 -10.14 29.38
C ASN A 487 12.53 -10.25 28.84
N VAL A 488 12.71 -10.46 27.53
CA VAL A 488 14.07 -10.52 26.95
C VAL A 488 14.81 -9.18 27.04
N CYS A 489 14.11 -8.07 27.28
CA CYS A 489 14.69 -6.76 27.52
C CYS A 489 14.84 -6.40 29.01
N TRP A 490 14.77 -7.36 29.95
CA TRP A 490 14.84 -7.10 31.39
C TRP A 490 13.81 -6.08 31.89
N ASN A 491 12.67 -5.97 31.22
CA ASN A 491 11.63 -4.96 31.50
C ASN A 491 12.13 -3.51 31.37
N GLU A 492 13.22 -3.29 30.63
CA GLU A 492 13.78 -1.96 30.37
C GLU A 492 13.06 -1.32 29.17
N VAL A 493 12.31 -0.24 29.43
CA VAL A 493 11.45 0.41 28.42
C VAL A 493 12.22 0.84 27.17
N LYS A 494 13.38 1.51 27.33
CA LYS A 494 14.17 1.99 26.18
C LYS A 494 14.70 0.85 25.31
N ARG A 495 15.14 -0.24 25.93
CA ARG A 495 15.62 -1.44 25.24
C ARG A 495 14.48 -2.17 24.52
N TYR A 496 13.32 -2.25 25.15
CA TYR A 496 12.10 -2.78 24.55
C TYR A 496 11.65 -1.92 23.34
N GLU A 497 11.68 -0.59 23.44
CA GLU A 497 11.37 0.31 22.32
C GLU A 497 12.38 0.17 21.17
N ALA A 498 13.67 -0.02 21.47
CA ALA A 498 14.69 -0.33 20.47
C ALA A 498 14.40 -1.66 19.77
N LEU A 499 14.02 -2.71 20.52
CA LEU A 499 13.62 -3.99 19.94
C LEU A 499 12.34 -3.87 19.10
N LYS A 500 11.31 -3.17 19.60
CA LYS A 500 10.04 -2.91 18.89
C LYS A 500 10.27 -2.16 17.57
N SER A 501 11.09 -1.10 17.58
CA SER A 501 11.46 -0.36 16.37
C SER A 501 12.33 -1.18 15.41
N GLY A 502 13.23 -2.02 15.90
CA GLY A 502 14.03 -2.94 15.08
C GLY A 502 13.17 -3.98 14.37
N ILE A 503 12.19 -4.56 15.06
CA ILE A 503 11.18 -5.44 14.45
C ILE A 503 10.40 -4.65 13.39
N GLY A 504 9.88 -3.46 13.72
CA GLY A 504 9.17 -2.60 12.78
C GLY A 504 9.96 -2.28 11.51
N TYR A 505 11.26 -1.99 11.66
CA TYR A 505 12.18 -1.77 10.54
C TYR A 505 12.32 -3.00 9.65
N LEU A 506 12.42 -4.20 10.21
CA LEU A 506 12.49 -5.45 9.44
C LEU A 506 11.16 -5.80 8.75
N LEU A 507 10.03 -5.37 9.33
CA LEU A 507 8.71 -5.57 8.74
C LEU A 507 8.40 -4.57 7.62
N HIS A 508 8.95 -3.37 7.67
CA HIS A 508 8.85 -2.40 6.58
C HIS A 508 9.79 -2.81 5.44
N THR A 509 9.27 -3.05 4.24
CA THR A 509 10.06 -3.54 3.10
C THR A 509 10.76 -2.42 2.34
N TYR A 510 10.33 -1.17 2.52
CA TYR A 510 11.03 -0.02 1.96
C TYR A 510 12.42 0.13 2.59
N LYS A 511 13.43 0.33 1.75
CA LYS A 511 14.81 0.57 2.15
C LYS A 511 15.16 2.02 1.89
N ASP A 512 15.34 2.77 2.97
CA ASP A 512 15.86 4.12 2.92
C ASP A 512 17.40 4.06 2.87
N PRO A 513 18.04 4.56 1.79
CA PRO A 513 19.50 4.60 1.67
C PRO A 513 20.20 5.32 2.83
N SER A 514 19.54 6.29 3.46
CA SER A 514 20.10 7.06 4.58
C SER A 514 20.10 6.30 5.91
N THR A 515 19.29 5.25 6.04
CA THR A 515 19.15 4.47 7.29
C THR A 515 19.34 2.97 7.07
N ALA A 516 20.11 2.58 6.06
CA ALA A 516 20.34 1.17 5.73
C ALA A 516 21.18 0.48 6.82
N LYS A 517 20.52 -0.25 7.72
CA LYS A 517 21.14 -1.00 8.82
C LYS A 517 20.84 -2.50 8.72
N ALA A 518 21.75 -3.33 9.21
CA ALA A 518 21.48 -4.71 9.61
C ALA A 518 21.09 -4.73 11.10
N VAL A 519 20.00 -5.42 11.44
CA VAL A 519 19.60 -5.59 12.84
C VAL A 519 20.40 -6.74 13.46
N VAL A 520 21.05 -6.50 14.58
CA VAL A 520 21.96 -7.45 15.24
C VAL A 520 21.47 -7.74 16.64
N PHE A 521 21.14 -9.00 16.92
CA PHE A 521 20.82 -9.50 18.25
C PHE A 521 22.06 -10.13 18.90
N ILE A 522 22.44 -9.61 20.07
CA ILE A 522 23.55 -10.11 20.88
C ILE A 522 23.08 -10.48 22.29
N ASP A 523 23.81 -11.34 23.00
CA ASP A 523 23.54 -11.60 24.42
C ASP A 523 24.13 -10.54 25.33
N GLU A 524 23.46 -10.22 26.42
CA GLU A 524 23.92 -9.27 27.44
C GLU A 524 25.15 -9.78 28.21
N LYS A 525 25.15 -11.05 28.63
CA LYS A 525 26.26 -11.64 29.40
C LYS A 525 27.37 -12.16 28.48
N LEU A 526 28.59 -11.70 28.74
CA LEU A 526 29.81 -12.32 28.23
C LEU A 526 30.19 -13.50 29.12
N SER A 527 30.31 -14.69 28.54
CA SER A 527 30.89 -15.82 29.24
C SER A 527 31.51 -16.78 28.23
N ASP A 528 32.55 -17.50 28.64
CA ASP A 528 33.29 -18.48 27.83
C ASP A 528 32.45 -19.70 27.36
N GLY A 529 31.15 -19.74 27.69
CA GLY A 529 30.22 -20.77 27.28
C GLY A 529 29.05 -20.23 26.46
N ALA A 530 28.67 -20.96 25.41
CA ALA A 530 27.48 -20.65 24.61
C ALA A 530 26.20 -20.87 25.44
N PHE A 531 25.72 -19.84 26.14
CA PHE A 531 24.38 -19.81 26.71
C PHE A 531 23.36 -19.61 25.59
N GLY A 532 23.04 -20.69 24.86
CA GLY A 532 21.92 -20.67 23.95
C GLY A 532 20.59 -20.47 24.69
N ARG A 533 19.58 -19.98 23.96
CA ARG A 533 18.16 -19.82 24.39
C ARG A 533 17.76 -18.50 25.06
N SER A 534 18.50 -17.42 24.85
CA SER A 534 18.07 -16.06 25.25
C SER A 534 16.84 -15.52 24.51
N GLY A 535 16.41 -16.18 23.42
CA GLY A 535 15.19 -15.83 22.70
C GLY A 535 15.40 -15.18 21.33
N LYS A 536 16.65 -14.86 20.95
CA LYS A 536 17.00 -14.25 19.64
C LYS A 536 16.36 -14.95 18.44
N GLY A 537 16.50 -16.27 18.36
CA GLY A 537 15.88 -17.06 17.28
C GLY A 537 14.35 -17.08 17.31
N LEU A 538 13.69 -16.90 18.46
CA LEU A 538 12.23 -16.75 18.51
C LEU A 538 11.77 -15.43 17.89
N VAL A 539 12.54 -14.35 18.07
CA VAL A 539 12.26 -13.06 17.42
C VAL A 539 12.42 -13.18 15.91
N ILE A 540 13.48 -13.81 15.41
CA ILE A 540 13.63 -14.05 13.95
C ILE A 540 12.47 -14.90 13.41
N LYS A 541 12.07 -15.95 14.14
CA LYS A 541 10.91 -16.79 13.77
C LYS A 541 9.59 -16.04 13.77
N SER A 542 9.43 -15.02 14.61
CA SER A 542 8.24 -14.16 14.61
C SER A 542 8.11 -13.36 13.31
N ILE A 543 9.23 -12.83 12.79
CA ILE A 543 9.27 -12.09 11.52
C ILE A 543 8.89 -13.02 10.36
N LEU A 544 9.35 -14.27 10.39
CA LEU A 544 8.96 -15.31 9.43
C LEU A 544 7.44 -15.59 9.41
N GLN A 545 6.70 -15.30 10.49
CA GLN A 545 5.25 -15.49 10.51
C GLN A 545 4.48 -14.43 9.71
N VAL A 546 5.11 -13.32 9.32
CA VAL A 546 4.45 -12.16 8.70
C VAL A 546 5.18 -11.62 7.46
N ARG A 547 6.42 -12.04 7.21
CA ARG A 547 7.25 -11.68 6.07
C ARG A 547 7.96 -12.88 5.48
N ASN A 548 8.33 -12.77 4.20
CA ASN A 548 9.15 -13.77 3.53
C ASN A 548 10.60 -13.65 4.01
N VAL A 549 11.03 -14.61 4.85
CA VAL A 549 12.38 -14.63 5.42
C VAL A 549 13.14 -15.86 4.92
N VAL A 550 14.36 -15.66 4.44
CA VAL A 550 15.33 -16.74 4.21
C VAL A 550 16.28 -16.78 5.39
N ILE A 551 16.38 -17.93 6.06
CA ILE A 551 17.31 -18.13 7.18
C ILE A 551 18.47 -19.02 6.71
N GLU A 552 19.69 -18.51 6.87
CA GLU A 552 20.94 -19.22 6.65
C GLU A 552 21.59 -19.61 7.99
N ASP A 553 22.19 -20.80 8.03
CA ASP A 553 22.95 -21.28 9.19
C ASP A 553 24.28 -20.53 9.29
N GLY A 554 24.34 -19.51 10.16
CA GLY A 554 25.49 -18.64 10.34
C GLY A 554 26.76 -19.37 10.78
N ARG A 555 26.67 -20.59 11.33
CA ARG A 555 27.86 -21.37 11.70
C ARG A 555 28.57 -21.97 10.49
N ASN A 556 27.83 -22.36 9.48
CA ASN A 556 28.34 -23.06 8.30
C ASN A 556 28.29 -22.18 7.04
N PHE A 557 27.61 -21.04 7.12
CA PHE A 557 27.51 -20.08 6.05
C PHE A 557 28.87 -19.44 5.76
N ASN A 558 29.25 -19.47 4.48
CA ASN A 558 30.43 -18.77 4.00
C ASN A 558 29.98 -17.88 2.82
N PRO A 559 29.94 -16.55 2.99
CA PRO A 559 29.52 -15.64 1.93
C PRO A 559 30.45 -15.65 0.71
N SER A 560 31.66 -16.22 0.81
CA SER A 560 32.61 -16.34 -0.29
C SER A 560 32.40 -17.56 -1.18
N LYS A 561 31.43 -18.44 -0.87
CA LYS A 561 31.11 -19.56 -1.76
C LYS A 561 30.18 -19.12 -2.88
N ASN A 562 30.45 -19.59 -4.10
CA ASN A 562 29.49 -19.53 -5.20
C ASN A 562 28.18 -20.18 -4.73
N PHE A 563 27.04 -19.63 -5.12
CA PHE A 563 25.69 -20.05 -4.69
C PHE A 563 25.34 -19.81 -3.20
N ALA A 564 26.12 -19.01 -2.45
CA ALA A 564 25.82 -18.70 -1.05
C ALA A 564 24.37 -18.18 -0.85
N PHE A 565 23.88 -17.35 -1.78
CA PHE A 565 22.56 -16.72 -1.68
C PHE A 565 21.50 -17.37 -2.59
N GLN A 566 21.72 -18.61 -3.07
CA GLN A 566 20.83 -19.26 -4.04
C GLN A 566 19.37 -19.40 -3.59
N ARG A 567 19.12 -19.38 -2.27
CA ARG A 567 17.78 -19.50 -1.67
C ARG A 567 17.01 -18.18 -1.71
N VAL A 568 17.69 -17.06 -1.90
CA VAL A 568 17.07 -15.74 -2.05
C VAL A 568 16.29 -15.70 -3.37
N LYS A 569 15.08 -15.16 -3.28
CA LYS A 569 14.14 -14.99 -4.38
C LYS A 569 13.70 -13.53 -4.45
N ALA A 570 13.08 -13.15 -5.58
CA ALA A 570 12.61 -11.78 -5.80
C ALA A 570 11.54 -11.31 -4.79
N ASP A 571 10.88 -12.25 -4.10
CA ASP A 571 9.87 -12.00 -3.06
C ASP A 571 10.45 -12.07 -1.64
N THR A 572 11.76 -12.26 -1.45
CA THR A 572 12.40 -12.33 -0.13
C THR A 572 12.53 -10.95 0.49
N ASN A 573 11.95 -10.74 1.68
CA ASN A 573 11.95 -9.45 2.37
C ASN A 573 13.09 -9.32 3.38
N VAL A 574 13.44 -10.42 4.06
CA VAL A 574 14.49 -10.43 5.09
C VAL A 574 15.42 -11.63 4.90
N LEU A 575 16.71 -11.41 5.07
CA LEU A 575 17.75 -12.42 5.14
C LEU A 575 18.26 -12.53 6.58
N GLY A 576 18.01 -13.67 7.20
CA GLY A 576 18.39 -13.97 8.58
C GLY A 576 19.63 -14.86 8.66
N PHE A 577 20.56 -14.51 9.54
CA PHE A 577 21.71 -15.35 9.89
C PHE A 577 21.64 -15.71 11.37
N GLU A 578 21.37 -16.98 11.67
CA GLU A 578 21.29 -17.46 13.04
C GLU A 578 22.64 -18.04 13.52
N ASP A 579 22.98 -17.76 14.78
CA ASP A 579 24.16 -18.30 15.47
C ASP A 579 25.49 -18.10 14.73
N ILE A 580 25.75 -16.88 14.28
CA ILE A 580 27.04 -16.54 13.66
C ILE A 580 28.20 -16.76 14.66
N ARG A 581 29.30 -17.36 14.17
CA ARG A 581 30.55 -17.58 14.93
C ARG A 581 31.35 -16.29 15.13
N ASP A 582 32.26 -16.32 16.11
CA ASP A 582 33.30 -15.30 16.27
C ASP A 582 34.05 -15.05 14.94
N LYS A 583 34.38 -13.77 14.67
CA LYS A 583 35.07 -13.26 13.46
C LYS A 583 34.34 -13.42 12.12
N PHE A 584 33.01 -13.35 12.12
CA PHE A 584 32.25 -13.29 10.88
C PHE A 584 32.59 -12.03 10.06
N PRO A 585 32.86 -12.14 8.75
CA PRO A 585 33.26 -11.02 7.92
C PRO A 585 32.05 -10.15 7.54
N PHE A 586 31.58 -9.32 8.48
CA PHE A 586 30.39 -8.46 8.31
C PHE A 586 30.48 -7.54 7.08
N GLU A 587 31.68 -7.07 6.73
CA GLU A 587 31.95 -6.27 5.53
C GLU A 587 31.40 -6.90 4.23
N ARG A 588 31.29 -8.23 4.17
CA ARG A 588 30.73 -8.95 3.00
C ARG A 588 29.23 -8.73 2.82
N LEU A 589 28.54 -8.25 3.86
CA LEU A 589 27.13 -7.90 3.80
C LEU A 589 26.92 -6.45 3.38
N PHE A 590 27.97 -5.63 3.26
CA PHE A 590 27.83 -4.22 2.88
C PHE A 590 27.12 -4.06 1.54
N SER A 591 27.47 -4.86 0.53
CA SER A 591 26.81 -4.81 -0.78
C SER A 591 25.31 -5.08 -0.66
N ILE A 592 24.90 -6.09 0.12
CA ILE A 592 23.48 -6.41 0.35
C ILE A 592 22.77 -5.24 1.06
N ILE A 593 23.47 -4.63 2.01
CA ILE A 593 22.97 -3.52 2.81
C ILE A 593 22.84 -2.24 1.98
N THR A 594 23.77 -1.92 1.07
CA THR A 594 23.86 -0.60 0.38
C THR A 594 23.63 -0.60 -1.13
N ASP A 595 23.89 -1.70 -1.84
CA ASP A 595 23.94 -1.72 -3.32
C ASP A 595 22.93 -2.70 -3.95
N GLY A 596 22.73 -3.87 -3.37
CA GLY A 596 21.92 -4.96 -3.94
C GLY A 596 22.55 -6.33 -3.71
N ILE A 597 21.97 -7.38 -4.29
CA ILE A 597 22.46 -8.75 -4.15
C ILE A 597 22.52 -9.46 -5.50
N THR A 598 23.67 -10.05 -5.81
CA THR A 598 23.83 -10.93 -6.97
C THR A 598 23.66 -12.38 -6.53
N ILE A 599 22.78 -13.09 -7.21
CA ILE A 599 22.38 -14.46 -6.90
C ILE A 599 22.82 -15.37 -8.04
N GLU A 600 23.80 -16.20 -7.76
CA GLU A 600 24.17 -17.32 -8.62
C GLU A 600 23.28 -18.52 -8.32
N ARG A 601 22.83 -19.21 -9.37
CA ARG A 601 22.03 -20.46 -9.28
C ARG A 601 22.68 -21.54 -10.11
N LYS A 602 22.66 -22.79 -9.62
CA LYS A 602 23.33 -23.90 -10.30
C LYS A 602 22.68 -24.13 -11.68
N ASN A 603 23.50 -24.14 -12.73
CA ASN A 603 23.08 -24.32 -14.13
C ASN A 603 22.07 -23.26 -14.63
N LYS A 604 22.10 -22.05 -14.07
CA LYS A 604 21.29 -20.91 -14.51
C LYS A 604 22.16 -19.66 -14.52
N ASP A 605 21.76 -18.67 -15.32
CA ASP A 605 22.41 -17.37 -15.32
C ASP A 605 22.26 -16.68 -13.96
N GLU A 606 23.22 -15.82 -13.64
CA GLU A 606 23.16 -14.98 -12.45
C GLU A 606 21.99 -13.98 -12.53
N ILE A 607 21.43 -13.66 -11.37
CA ILE A 607 20.34 -12.69 -11.25
C ILE A 607 20.82 -11.61 -10.28
N HIS A 608 20.80 -10.37 -10.72
CA HIS A 608 20.99 -9.22 -9.84
C HIS A 608 19.64 -8.74 -9.32
N ILE A 609 19.54 -8.50 -8.00
CA ILE A 609 18.41 -7.84 -7.37
C ILE A 609 18.92 -6.48 -6.87
N SER A 610 18.34 -5.41 -7.41
CA SER A 610 18.68 -4.04 -7.06
C SER A 610 18.51 -3.72 -5.57
N TYR A 611 19.21 -2.69 -5.06
CA TYR A 611 19.13 -2.24 -3.67
C TYR A 611 17.71 -2.15 -3.10
N ASN A 612 16.78 -1.55 -3.85
CA ASN A 612 15.40 -1.29 -3.43
C ASN A 612 14.56 -2.57 -3.31
N GLU A 613 15.01 -3.65 -3.95
CA GLU A 613 14.34 -4.95 -3.96
C GLU A 613 15.11 -6.01 -3.16
N SER A 614 16.33 -5.70 -2.71
CA SER A 614 17.15 -6.62 -1.93
C SER A 614 16.65 -6.70 -0.48
N PRO A 615 16.80 -7.87 0.18
CA PRO A 615 16.26 -8.07 1.51
C PRO A 615 17.00 -7.24 2.58
N LYS A 616 16.29 -6.90 3.66
CA LYS A 616 16.91 -6.40 4.89
C LYS A 616 17.63 -7.55 5.61
N VAL A 617 18.63 -7.22 6.43
CA VAL A 617 19.46 -8.23 7.10
C VAL A 617 19.18 -8.25 8.59
N VAL A 618 19.01 -9.45 9.15
CA VAL A 618 18.97 -9.70 10.60
C VAL A 618 20.00 -10.75 10.99
N ILE A 619 20.72 -10.52 12.09
CA ILE A 619 21.80 -11.39 12.57
C ILE A 619 21.55 -11.72 14.04
N SER A 620 21.78 -12.97 14.41
CA SER A 620 21.85 -13.40 15.81
C SER A 620 23.24 -13.98 16.09
N THR A 621 23.89 -13.52 17.16
CA THR A 621 25.17 -14.04 17.61
C THR A 621 25.29 -14.04 19.14
N ASN A 622 26.12 -14.93 19.66
CA ASN A 622 26.49 -14.96 21.09
C ASN A 622 27.85 -14.28 21.34
N PHE A 623 28.52 -13.83 20.28
CA PHE A 623 29.79 -13.13 20.34
C PHE A 623 29.56 -11.64 20.06
N SER A 624 30.48 -10.79 20.48
CA SER A 624 30.52 -9.45 19.90
C SER A 624 30.87 -9.55 18.41
N ILE A 625 30.30 -8.65 17.61
CA ILE A 625 30.68 -8.54 16.21
C ILE A 625 31.96 -7.72 16.14
N ALA A 626 33.05 -8.35 15.70
CA ALA A 626 34.31 -7.67 15.47
C ALA A 626 34.19 -6.67 14.31
N GLY A 627 34.59 -5.42 14.55
CA GLY A 627 34.53 -4.31 13.59
C GLY A 627 34.48 -2.98 14.34
N VAL A 628 35.63 -2.30 14.42
CA VAL A 628 35.81 -1.05 15.18
C VAL A 628 35.89 0.17 14.26
N ASP A 629 35.77 -0.03 12.94
CA ASP A 629 35.73 1.06 11.99
C ASP A 629 34.31 1.65 11.94
N ASP A 630 34.23 2.97 11.91
CA ASP A 630 32.96 3.72 11.95
C ASP A 630 31.98 3.25 10.85
N SER A 631 32.51 2.74 9.73
CA SER A 631 31.73 2.23 8.61
C SER A 631 30.95 0.94 8.96
N THR A 632 31.52 0.07 9.80
CA THR A 632 30.87 -1.17 10.25
C THR A 632 29.82 -0.87 11.30
N LEU A 633 30.13 0.00 12.26
CA LEU A 633 29.22 0.40 13.34
C LEU A 633 28.00 1.14 12.80
N ASP A 634 28.20 2.04 11.84
CA ASP A 634 27.09 2.76 11.20
C ASP A 634 26.18 1.83 10.38
N ARG A 635 26.59 0.62 10.02
CA ARG A 635 25.71 -0.32 9.30
C ARG A 635 24.98 -1.30 10.22
N GLN A 636 25.13 -1.16 11.54
CA GLN A 636 24.54 -2.06 12.53
C GLN A 636 23.51 -1.34 13.41
N PHE A 637 22.43 -2.03 13.73
CA PHE A 637 21.49 -1.67 14.77
C PHE A 637 21.46 -2.79 15.81
N ILE A 638 22.19 -2.61 16.91
CA ILE A 638 22.47 -3.65 17.89
C ILE A 638 21.42 -3.63 19.01
N ILE A 639 20.90 -4.81 19.36
CA ILE A 639 19.96 -5.01 20.47
C ILE A 639 20.49 -6.14 21.38
N GLU A 640 20.58 -5.86 22.69
CA GLU A 640 21.04 -6.78 23.72
C GLU A 640 19.87 -7.58 24.29
N PHE A 641 20.00 -8.91 24.28
CA PHE A 641 19.05 -9.84 24.90
C PHE A 641 19.55 -10.22 26.28
N SER A 642 18.68 -10.07 27.27
CA SER A 642 18.92 -10.52 28.64
C SER A 642 19.05 -12.04 28.74
N ASP A 643 19.56 -12.50 29.88
CA ASP A 643 19.60 -13.91 30.26
C ASP A 643 18.33 -14.40 30.99
N TYR A 644 17.25 -13.61 30.94
CA TYR A 644 15.95 -13.95 31.54
C TYR A 644 15.47 -15.33 31.09
N TYR A 645 15.64 -15.62 29.79
CA TYR A 645 15.49 -16.96 29.24
C TYR A 645 16.84 -17.62 29.01
N ASN A 646 16.94 -18.88 29.42
CA ASN A 646 18.16 -19.68 29.37
C ASN A 646 17.82 -21.18 29.35
N LYS A 647 18.81 -22.03 29.60
CA LYS A 647 18.61 -23.49 29.60
C LYS A 647 17.58 -23.94 30.65
N SER A 648 17.54 -23.27 31.80
CA SER A 648 16.73 -23.60 32.98
C SER A 648 15.39 -22.86 33.00
N HIS A 649 15.33 -21.64 32.46
CA HIS A 649 14.10 -20.87 32.34
C HIS A 649 13.75 -20.64 30.87
N ARG A 650 12.72 -21.32 30.34
CA ARG A 650 12.34 -21.23 28.94
C ARG A 650 10.99 -20.51 28.81
N PRO A 651 10.68 -19.89 27.66
CA PRO A 651 9.41 -19.18 27.50
C PRO A 651 8.17 -20.05 27.79
N VAL A 652 8.22 -21.35 27.50
CA VAL A 652 7.11 -22.27 27.84
C VAL A 652 6.79 -22.33 29.35
N HIS A 653 7.74 -21.99 30.23
CA HIS A 653 7.48 -21.95 31.68
C HIS A 653 6.60 -20.76 32.07
N ASP A 654 6.73 -19.62 31.37
CA ASP A 654 5.91 -18.42 31.63
C ASP A 654 4.56 -18.50 30.92
N PHE A 655 4.56 -18.97 29.66
CA PHE A 655 3.36 -18.92 28.80
C PHE A 655 2.60 -20.25 28.72
N GLY A 656 3.12 -21.31 29.34
CA GLY A 656 2.48 -22.64 29.42
C GLY A 656 2.38 -23.42 28.10
N LYS A 657 2.74 -22.81 26.97
CA LYS A 657 2.65 -23.42 25.63
C LYS A 657 3.77 -22.93 24.69
N PRO A 658 4.12 -23.69 23.65
CA PRO A 658 5.10 -23.23 22.65
C PRO A 658 4.53 -22.11 21.78
N PHE A 659 5.34 -21.08 21.52
CA PHE A 659 5.02 -19.99 20.59
C PHE A 659 4.68 -20.52 19.18
N PHE A 660 3.71 -19.86 18.53
CA PHE A 660 3.21 -20.13 17.18
C PHE A 660 2.46 -21.47 17.04
N SER A 661 3.10 -22.59 17.34
CA SER A 661 2.49 -23.92 17.15
C SER A 661 1.41 -24.23 18.19
N GLY A 662 1.48 -23.62 19.37
CA GLY A 662 0.50 -23.80 20.45
C GLY A 662 -0.56 -22.72 20.52
N TRP A 663 -0.54 -21.73 19.61
CA TRP A 663 -1.42 -20.58 19.65
C TRP A 663 -2.80 -20.86 19.08
N ASN A 664 -3.83 -20.33 19.74
CA ASN A 664 -5.19 -20.27 19.22
C ASN A 664 -5.40 -19.03 18.33
N GLU A 665 -6.61 -18.87 17.79
CA GLU A 665 -6.95 -17.76 16.90
C GLU A 665 -6.84 -16.38 17.57
N ASP A 666 -7.23 -16.27 18.85
CA ASP A 666 -7.09 -15.04 19.63
C ASP A 666 -5.62 -14.63 19.79
N GLU A 667 -4.74 -15.57 20.16
CA GLU A 667 -3.31 -15.31 20.32
C GLU A 667 -2.64 -14.92 19.00
N TRP A 668 -3.08 -15.51 17.88
CA TRP A 668 -2.65 -15.09 16.55
C TRP A 668 -3.12 -13.68 16.20
N SER A 669 -4.36 -13.34 16.56
CA SER A 669 -4.93 -12.01 16.32
C SER A 669 -4.20 -10.93 17.13
N ASP A 670 -3.92 -11.20 18.40
CA ASP A 670 -3.13 -10.33 19.28
C ASP A 670 -1.71 -10.16 18.74
N PHE A 671 -1.08 -11.24 18.27
CA PHE A 671 0.24 -11.21 17.64
C PHE A 671 0.25 -10.38 16.35
N ASP A 672 -0.70 -10.59 15.44
CA ASP A 672 -0.73 -9.88 14.16
C ASP A 672 -0.96 -8.37 14.38
N CYS A 673 -1.84 -7.98 15.31
CA CYS A 673 -2.03 -6.59 15.72
C CYS A 673 -0.74 -5.99 16.29
N PHE A 674 -0.05 -6.71 17.17
CA PHE A 674 1.23 -6.27 17.73
C PHE A 674 2.33 -6.10 16.65
N MET A 675 2.40 -6.98 15.66
CA MET A 675 3.37 -6.85 14.56
C MET A 675 3.07 -5.64 13.66
N ILE A 676 1.80 -5.35 13.42
CA ILE A 676 1.33 -4.14 12.74
C ILE A 676 1.73 -2.89 13.54
N GLU A 677 1.53 -2.91 14.86
CA GLU A 677 1.96 -1.83 15.74
C GLU A 677 3.47 -1.62 15.74
N CYS A 678 4.28 -2.69 15.68
CA CYS A 678 5.73 -2.58 15.57
C CYS A 678 6.12 -1.80 14.31
N LEU A 679 5.50 -2.11 13.16
CA LEU A 679 5.72 -1.38 11.91
C LEU A 679 5.30 0.09 12.06
N GLN A 680 4.12 0.36 12.61
CA GLN A 680 3.66 1.74 12.83
C GLN A 680 4.58 2.52 13.78
N PHE A 681 5.08 1.86 14.84
CA PHE A 681 6.02 2.44 15.80
C PHE A 681 7.31 2.88 15.09
N TYR A 682 7.86 2.03 14.22
CA TYR A 682 9.00 2.38 13.38
C TYR A 682 8.69 3.55 12.43
N LEU A 683 7.54 3.57 11.76
CA LEU A 683 7.17 4.69 10.89
C LEU A 683 7.08 6.03 11.65
N ARG A 684 6.66 6.00 12.93
CA ARG A 684 6.54 7.19 13.79
C ARG A 684 7.87 7.66 14.38
N ARG A 685 8.72 6.73 14.83
CA ARG A 685 9.90 7.02 15.66
C ARG A 685 11.23 6.78 14.95
N GLY A 686 11.23 6.10 13.81
CA GLY A 686 12.44 5.52 13.23
C GLY A 686 13.01 4.42 14.14
N LEU A 687 14.31 4.13 13.95
CA LEU A 687 15.06 3.26 14.86
C LEU A 687 15.31 3.99 16.19
N VAL A 688 14.93 3.37 17.30
CA VAL A 688 15.13 3.92 18.65
C VAL A 688 16.43 3.39 19.24
N TYR A 689 17.31 4.29 19.67
CA TYR A 689 18.61 3.95 20.25
C TYR A 689 18.57 4.06 21.78
N TYR A 690 19.38 3.24 22.45
CA TYR A 690 19.54 3.23 23.90
C TYR A 690 21.04 3.11 24.25
N GLU A 691 21.40 3.53 25.46
CA GLU A 691 22.74 3.31 25.98
C GLU A 691 22.87 1.84 26.36
N PHE A 692 23.84 1.17 25.74
CA PHE A 692 24.12 -0.22 26.03
C PHE A 692 24.61 -0.38 27.46
N VAL A 693 24.10 -1.37 28.17
CA VAL A 693 24.48 -1.59 29.57
C VAL A 693 25.95 -2.02 29.68
N ASN A 694 26.48 -2.68 28.65
CA ASN A 694 27.83 -3.26 28.69
C ASN A 694 28.64 -3.14 27.40
N ILE A 695 28.30 -2.33 26.38
CA ILE A 695 29.06 -2.37 25.11
C ILE A 695 30.52 -1.97 25.27
N ASP A 696 30.84 -0.91 26.02
CA ASP A 696 32.24 -0.48 26.17
C ASP A 696 33.03 -1.46 27.02
N LYS A 697 32.38 -2.03 28.05
CA LYS A 697 32.90 -3.17 28.80
C LYS A 697 33.15 -4.37 27.88
N LYS A 698 32.22 -4.69 26.98
CA LYS A 698 32.31 -5.83 26.05
C LYS A 698 33.43 -5.66 25.05
N LYS A 699 33.42 -4.53 24.33
CA LYS A 699 34.48 -4.14 23.38
C LYS A 699 35.85 -4.22 24.05
N LEU A 700 35.96 -3.75 25.30
CA LEU A 700 37.21 -3.80 26.02
C LEU A 700 37.62 -5.23 26.34
N ILE A 701 36.72 -6.06 26.87
CA ILE A 701 37.01 -7.48 27.18
C ILE A 701 37.39 -8.26 25.91
N ASP A 702 36.68 -8.07 24.80
CA ASP A 702 36.92 -8.81 23.55
C ASP A 702 38.25 -8.47 22.88
N GLU A 703 38.68 -7.20 22.94
CA GLU A 703 39.99 -6.78 22.45
C GLU A 703 41.13 -7.06 23.45
N THR A 704 40.78 -7.29 24.72
CA THR A 704 41.73 -7.47 25.83
C THR A 704 41.52 -8.78 26.58
N ALA A 705 41.05 -8.72 27.82
CA ALA A 705 40.63 -9.81 28.69
C ALA A 705 39.77 -9.24 29.84
N ILE A 706 39.03 -10.10 30.55
CA ILE A 706 38.19 -9.68 31.68
C ILE A 706 39.01 -9.12 32.84
N GLU A 707 40.16 -9.71 33.10
CA GLU A 707 41.13 -9.29 34.11
C GLU A 707 41.63 -7.87 33.83
N PHE A 708 41.84 -7.53 32.55
CA PHE A 708 42.27 -6.18 32.16
C PHE A 708 41.18 -5.14 32.37
N PHE A 709 39.92 -5.48 32.10
CA PHE A 709 38.78 -4.60 32.39
C PHE A 709 38.74 -4.26 33.89
N GLU A 710 38.83 -5.27 34.76
CA GLU A 710 38.82 -5.07 36.21
C GLU A 710 39.98 -4.18 36.67
N PHE A 711 41.20 -4.47 36.19
CA PHE A 711 42.39 -3.67 36.48
C PHE A 711 42.25 -2.21 36.03
N SER A 712 41.62 -1.99 34.87
CA SER A 712 41.47 -0.65 34.28
C SER A 712 40.54 0.28 35.05
N ASN A 713 39.66 -0.26 35.91
CA ASN A 713 38.81 0.55 36.79
C ASN A 713 39.62 1.36 37.82
N GLY A 714 40.87 0.98 38.08
CA GLY A 714 41.80 1.71 38.95
C GLY A 714 42.50 2.90 38.28
N PHE A 715 42.24 3.18 36.99
CA PHE A 715 42.90 4.27 36.28
C PHE A 715 42.30 5.63 36.63
N VAL A 716 43.18 6.60 36.88
CA VAL A 716 42.90 7.99 37.22
C VAL A 716 43.25 8.84 36.02
N ILE A 717 42.26 9.60 35.52
CA ILE A 717 42.45 10.50 34.38
C ILE A 717 43.46 11.59 34.74
N ASN A 718 44.25 12.00 33.75
CA ASN A 718 45.36 12.95 33.86
C ASN A 718 46.56 12.50 34.71
N LYS A 719 46.54 11.29 35.29
CA LYS A 719 47.72 10.69 35.92
C LYS A 719 48.64 10.07 34.87
N GLU A 720 49.93 10.28 35.04
CA GLU A 720 50.97 9.63 34.24
C GLU A 720 51.38 8.31 34.90
N TYR A 721 51.44 7.25 34.11
CA TYR A 721 51.75 5.90 34.58
C TYR A 721 52.99 5.35 33.90
N ASP A 722 53.88 4.69 34.65
CA ASP A 722 54.94 3.86 34.07
C ASP A 722 54.34 2.59 33.47
N LYS A 723 54.57 2.37 32.17
CA LYS A 723 54.05 1.21 31.44
C LYS A 723 54.58 -0.11 32.00
N LYS A 724 55.83 -0.16 32.44
CA LYS A 724 56.47 -1.36 32.98
C LYS A 724 55.89 -1.69 34.35
N GLU A 725 55.75 -0.69 35.21
CA GLU A 725 55.14 -0.84 36.53
C GLU A 725 53.69 -1.32 36.43
N LEU A 726 52.88 -0.72 35.55
CA LEU A 726 51.50 -1.16 35.33
C LEU A 726 51.41 -2.61 34.86
N TYR A 727 52.30 -3.03 33.97
CA TYR A 727 52.33 -4.40 33.47
C TYR A 727 52.78 -5.41 34.53
N ASP A 728 53.81 -5.06 35.32
CA ASP A 728 54.30 -5.92 36.39
C ASP A 728 53.24 -6.05 37.51
N ASN A 729 52.53 -4.96 37.83
CA ASN A 729 51.41 -4.97 38.77
C ASN A 729 50.24 -5.84 38.26
N PHE A 730 49.86 -5.69 37.00
CA PHE A 730 48.83 -6.51 36.37
C PHE A 730 49.17 -8.00 36.40
N LYS A 731 50.42 -8.37 36.06
CA LYS A 731 50.87 -9.77 36.12
C LYS A 731 50.92 -10.34 37.54
N LYS A 732 51.20 -9.50 38.53
CA LYS A 732 51.22 -9.92 39.93
C LYS A 732 49.81 -10.19 40.46
N GLU A 733 48.84 -9.40 40.04
CA GLU A 733 47.44 -9.51 40.45
C GLU A 733 46.71 -10.64 39.70
N TYR A 734 47.05 -10.85 38.44
CA TYR A 734 46.42 -11.84 37.55
C TYR A 734 47.46 -12.81 36.96
N ALA A 735 47.91 -13.76 37.78
CA ALA A 735 49.01 -14.67 37.47
C ALA A 735 48.73 -15.67 36.33
N ASP A 736 47.46 -15.92 36.00
CA ASP A 736 47.02 -16.92 35.01
C ASP A 736 47.31 -16.51 33.55
N LEU A 737 47.74 -15.27 33.31
CA LEU A 737 48.07 -14.72 31.98
C LEU A 737 49.58 -14.78 31.65
N GLU A 738 50.24 -15.93 31.91
CA GLU A 738 51.70 -16.10 31.75
C GLU A 738 52.24 -15.65 30.37
N LYS A 739 51.46 -15.84 29.30
CA LYS A 739 51.82 -15.55 27.90
C LYS A 739 51.62 -14.09 27.47
N LEU A 740 51.08 -13.21 28.33
CA LEU A 740 50.91 -11.79 28.00
C LEU A 740 52.26 -11.10 27.93
N THR A 741 52.50 -10.31 26.87
CA THR A 741 53.74 -9.53 26.69
C THR A 741 53.49 -8.05 27.00
N GLN A 742 54.53 -7.33 27.43
CA GLN A 742 54.50 -5.88 27.68
C GLN A 742 53.95 -5.10 26.46
N ALA A 743 54.32 -5.51 25.25
CA ALA A 743 53.87 -4.86 24.02
C ALA A 743 52.35 -5.04 23.81
N LYS A 744 51.82 -6.25 24.05
CA LYS A 744 50.39 -6.55 23.96
C LYS A 744 49.60 -5.81 25.06
N PHE A 745 50.10 -5.78 26.29
CA PHE A 745 49.49 -5.00 27.37
C PHE A 745 49.48 -3.49 27.08
N THR A 746 50.56 -2.95 26.50
CA THR A 746 50.59 -1.54 26.07
C THR A 746 49.56 -1.25 24.98
N ARG A 747 49.28 -2.22 24.10
CA ARG A 747 48.18 -2.12 23.12
C ARG A 747 46.82 -2.11 23.81
N TRP A 748 46.61 -2.94 24.84
CA TRP A 748 45.38 -2.95 25.64
C TRP A 748 45.12 -1.61 26.34
N LEU A 749 46.16 -0.95 26.88
CA LEU A 749 46.04 0.41 27.43
C LEU A 749 45.57 1.43 26.37
N LYS A 750 46.04 1.31 25.13
CA LYS A 750 45.57 2.17 24.02
C LYS A 750 44.13 1.87 23.61
N VAL A 751 43.73 0.60 23.65
CA VAL A 751 42.34 0.17 23.42
C VAL A 751 41.43 0.76 24.48
N TYR A 752 41.81 0.68 25.76
CA TYR A 752 41.08 1.33 26.86
C TYR A 752 40.87 2.83 26.62
N GLY A 753 41.93 3.56 26.27
CA GLY A 753 41.83 5.00 25.99
C GLY A 753 40.89 5.29 24.81
N ARG A 754 40.96 4.50 23.73
CA ARG A 754 40.07 4.65 22.57
C ARG A 754 38.61 4.39 22.91
N ILE A 755 38.32 3.28 23.60
CA ILE A 755 36.94 2.87 23.94
C ILE A 755 36.29 3.89 24.87
N ASN A 756 37.04 4.44 25.83
CA ASN A 756 36.52 5.43 26.78
C ASN A 756 36.63 6.88 26.27
N GLY A 757 37.03 7.10 25.01
CA GLY A 757 37.11 8.45 24.40
C GLY A 757 38.21 9.35 24.96
N PHE A 758 39.28 8.79 25.54
CA PHE A 758 40.42 9.54 26.08
C PHE A 758 41.53 9.75 25.03
N GLU A 759 42.16 10.93 25.04
CA GLU A 759 43.41 11.15 24.34
C GLU A 759 44.54 10.42 25.07
N VAL A 760 45.24 9.53 24.36
CA VAL A 760 46.34 8.73 24.92
C VAL A 760 47.67 9.39 24.59
N LYS A 761 48.35 9.93 25.61
CA LYS A 761 49.70 10.52 25.48
C LYS A 761 50.75 9.54 25.95
N GLU A 762 51.81 9.38 25.16
CA GLU A 762 52.96 8.53 25.51
C GLU A 762 54.20 9.39 25.72
N GLY A 763 54.93 9.14 26.81
CA GLY A 763 56.15 9.86 27.16
C GLY A 763 57.34 8.93 27.32
N LYS A 764 58.53 9.52 27.34
CA LYS A 764 59.79 8.84 27.67
C LYS A 764 60.71 9.80 28.44
N SER A 765 61.08 9.44 29.67
CA SER A 765 62.04 10.18 30.49
C SER A 765 63.00 9.21 31.15
N ASP A 766 64.31 9.47 31.07
CA ASP A 766 65.39 8.72 31.76
C ASP A 766 65.18 7.21 31.85
N SER A 767 64.96 6.58 30.69
CA SER A 767 64.69 5.13 30.47
C SER A 767 63.29 4.60 30.84
N ILE A 768 62.44 5.39 31.50
CA ILE A 768 61.04 5.08 31.81
C ILE A 768 60.14 5.45 30.63
N ARG A 769 59.18 4.58 30.29
CA ARG A 769 58.16 4.83 29.26
C ARG A 769 56.81 5.00 29.92
N THR A 770 56.17 6.14 29.69
CA THR A 770 54.93 6.48 30.36
C THR A 770 53.73 6.50 29.42
N ILE A 771 52.54 6.42 30.01
CA ILE A 771 51.25 6.60 29.35
C ILE A 771 50.33 7.46 30.23
N LYS A 772 49.53 8.32 29.60
CA LYS A 772 48.58 9.21 30.26
C LYS A 772 47.27 9.26 29.47
N PHE A 773 46.15 9.19 30.16
CA PHE A 773 44.80 9.32 29.60
C PHE A 773 44.25 10.71 29.90
N VAL A 774 43.85 11.46 28.87
CA VAL A 774 43.39 12.86 28.99
C VAL A 774 41.97 12.99 28.42
N ASN A 775 41.11 13.74 29.11
CA ASN A 775 39.74 13.99 28.68
C ASN A 775 39.67 15.19 27.72
N HIS A 776 38.86 15.11 26.66
CA HIS A 776 38.72 16.18 25.65
C HIS A 776 38.06 17.47 26.18
N ALA A 777 37.45 17.45 27.37
CA ALA A 777 36.65 18.55 27.90
C ALA A 777 37.42 19.72 28.56
N LEU A 778 38.76 19.69 28.63
CA LEU A 778 39.56 20.71 29.36
C LEU A 778 40.67 21.36 28.52
N GLN A 779 40.54 21.41 27.19
CA GLN A 779 41.45 22.18 26.32
C GLN A 779 40.72 23.13 25.35
N LYS A 780 39.73 23.86 25.86
CA LYS A 780 39.26 25.13 25.27
C LYS A 780 38.86 26.06 26.40
N ASN A 781 39.83 26.65 27.07
CA ASN A 781 39.71 27.90 27.82
C ASN A 781 41.13 28.35 28.16
N ASP A 782 41.80 28.85 27.14
CA ASP A 782 42.82 29.90 27.23
C ASP A 782 43.13 30.30 25.78
N SER A 783 42.97 31.58 25.46
CA SER A 783 43.00 32.21 24.13
C SER A 783 41.75 32.02 23.25
N VAL A 784 40.80 32.97 23.34
CA VAL A 784 40.54 34.00 22.30
C VAL A 784 39.63 35.05 22.94
N ASP A 785 40.23 36.16 23.35
CA ASP A 785 39.55 37.43 23.54
C ASP A 785 39.12 38.00 22.18
N SER A 786 37.99 38.69 22.18
CA SER A 786 37.47 39.58 21.14
C SER A 786 37.00 38.94 19.82
N LEU A 787 35.68 38.94 19.63
CA LEU A 787 35.00 39.45 18.44
C LEU A 787 33.48 39.27 18.62
N PHE A 788 32.78 40.41 18.66
CA PHE A 788 31.35 40.70 18.44
C PHE A 788 30.67 41.44 19.62
N PRO A 789 30.04 42.62 19.34
CA PRO A 789 29.49 43.51 20.35
C PRO A 789 28.13 43.03 20.85
N GLU A 790 27.81 43.36 22.11
CA GLU A 790 26.50 43.12 22.71
C GLU A 790 25.39 43.92 22.01
N PRO A 791 24.17 43.36 21.89
CA PRO A 791 23.01 44.09 21.42
C PRO A 791 22.28 44.80 22.57
N ASP A 792 21.93 46.08 22.33
CA ASP A 792 20.87 46.81 23.03
C ASP A 792 19.47 46.27 22.68
#